data_AF-A0A6I8VWX5-F1
#
_entry.id   AF-A0A6I8VWX5-F1
#
_cell.length_a   1.000
_cell.length_b   1.000
_cell.length_c   1.000
_cell.angle_alpha   90.00
_cell.angle_beta   90.00
_cell.angle_gamma   90.00
#
_symmetry.space_group_name_H-M   'P 1'
#
loop_
_entity.id
_entity.type
_entity.pdbx_description
1 polymer ?
#
loop_
_entity_poly.entity_id
_entity_poly.type
_entity_poly.pdbx_seq_one_letter_code
_entity_poly.pdbx_strand_id
1 'polypeptide(L)'
;MPRQSFVDDVCQYNYTKERLWERSYLLVKCAELHLEEEYRLYQARLWNSFLGVFLLLHTLITIAHCALLLFACEHPHIVYIDVALYIVSAFIILTVLSVNFCENLAMRHSWITYTSAVVSSFALVSADIFQGTYHYYKHDWALDTFYDTYIIYMIYMFMPIPIMSGALLLGVTVSVVYISYFWVYVAEEYYSDEDYGRFSVDIFHHVCFNLLGMFFRVMNDIVVRSSFLDRHQYIMEKIWLRNARRQEKLVLHSIIPPQIAKPIQDDIQNRLARKVRGLAASRSPGVMEHVMAIQIHPEVSILYADVVNYTKMTTTLNVEKLVRLLHDLYGRFDMAATQFEVQRIKFLGDCYYCVAGLMRPSPDHAKNCVGLGLSMISHIQEVRREHDVDINMRIGVHSGSVIAGVIGEAKLQYDIWGTDVTIANHLESTGSPGFVHVSASTLNELEPSEYTIIPGTDAALEDPVLSKHNISTFLISTEPSPHSTKRTTQRFESLSHMDIPARPDLYRTKDHVINEELRHEFRKMPVSSFKQIFSWRRRNQSIDLLSTAVTKFCLVYRDSNLECKYLHSPDLMFKYSMLLSWSIGCSLAYIQLMSLGEGVLLEAILLDVVVLTFLTVLLVISWYKKFCWLRYGNNENNRQRFGKLSCWIFRTSEKIQASLSLRICIYLFIMCAYNSVICIIMMGCDHEEFEVMYIDSKLYHYDDINICFNPWVITNVVALIIGMSFTFTSIPSFSITVGPLILFLPQNMHIVCSLLSHLLLCI
;
A
#
# COMPACT_ATOMS: atom_id res chain seq x y z
N MET A 1 4.59 37.51 -33.36
CA MET A 1 4.01 36.17 -33.58
C MET A 1 4.62 35.57 -34.84
N PRO A 2 5.56 34.61 -34.76
CA PRO A 2 5.94 33.80 -35.92
C PRO A 2 5.06 32.55 -35.99
N ARG A 3 4.62 32.23 -37.21
CA ARG A 3 3.87 31.01 -37.57
C ARG A 3 4.62 29.77 -37.09
N GLN A 4 4.01 29.01 -36.18
CA GLN A 4 4.41 27.63 -35.94
C GLN A 4 4.04 26.80 -37.18
N SER A 5 5.06 26.32 -37.86
CA SER A 5 4.97 25.23 -38.81
C SER A 5 4.35 24.03 -38.12
N PHE A 6 3.25 23.51 -38.69
CA PHE A 6 2.73 22.18 -38.37
C PHE A 6 3.84 21.16 -38.69
N VAL A 7 4.62 20.81 -37.67
CA VAL A 7 5.42 19.59 -37.68
C VAL A 7 4.39 18.46 -37.62
N ASP A 8 4.41 17.56 -38.60
CA ASP A 8 3.63 16.34 -38.58
C ASP A 8 3.85 15.63 -37.24
N ASP A 9 2.84 15.66 -36.36
CA ASP A 9 2.82 14.93 -35.10
C ASP A 9 3.03 13.44 -35.42
N VAL A 10 4.25 12.96 -35.23
CA VAL A 10 4.55 11.53 -35.27
C VAL A 10 3.80 10.90 -34.11
N CYS A 11 2.65 10.33 -34.43
CA CYS A 11 1.79 9.59 -33.53
C CYS A 11 2.54 8.33 -33.04
N GLN A 12 3.12 8.44 -31.86
CA GLN A 12 3.87 7.37 -31.21
C GLN A 12 2.90 6.44 -30.49
N TYR A 13 2.96 5.16 -30.84
CA TYR A 13 2.25 4.11 -30.15
C TYR A 13 2.85 3.89 -28.75
N ASN A 14 2.07 4.14 -27.70
CA ASN A 14 2.45 3.89 -26.31
C ASN A 14 1.39 3.03 -25.61
N TYR A 15 1.73 1.77 -25.33
CA TYR A 15 0.89 0.79 -24.60
C TYR A 15 1.48 0.44 -23.22
N THR A 16 2.48 1.19 -22.76
CA THR A 16 3.21 0.86 -21.52
C THR A 16 2.32 0.96 -20.28
N LYS A 17 1.41 1.94 -20.24
CA LYS A 17 0.49 2.15 -19.12
C LYS A 17 -0.59 1.09 -19.06
N GLU A 18 -1.18 0.74 -20.20
CA GLU A 18 -2.20 -0.28 -20.32
C GLU A 18 -1.66 -1.68 -20.00
N ARG A 19 -0.39 -1.96 -20.32
CA ARG A 19 0.29 -3.24 -20.03
C ARG A 19 0.40 -3.51 -18.53
N LEU A 20 0.58 -2.47 -17.70
CA LEU A 20 0.66 -2.61 -16.24
C LEU A 20 -0.65 -3.18 -15.65
N TRP A 21 -1.77 -3.01 -16.34
CA TRP A 21 -3.09 -3.47 -15.94
C TRP A 21 -3.50 -4.80 -16.60
N GLU A 22 -2.59 -5.45 -17.33
CA GLU A 22 -2.85 -6.78 -17.87
C GLU A 22 -2.63 -7.86 -16.82
N ARG A 23 -3.59 -8.78 -16.70
CA ARG A 23 -3.54 -9.89 -15.74
C ARG A 23 -2.26 -10.74 -15.90
N SER A 24 -1.84 -11.01 -17.13
CA SER A 24 -0.61 -11.77 -17.42
C SER A 24 0.65 -11.06 -16.89
N TYR A 25 0.75 -9.75 -17.11
CA TYR A 25 1.85 -8.94 -16.61
C TYR A 25 1.88 -8.93 -15.07
N LEU A 26 0.72 -8.72 -14.43
CA LEU A 26 0.61 -8.69 -12.97
C LEU A 26 0.99 -10.04 -12.33
N LEU A 27 0.61 -11.16 -12.95
CA LEU A 27 0.98 -12.51 -12.50
C LEU A 27 2.49 -12.74 -12.58
N VAL A 28 3.11 -12.41 -13.71
CA VAL A 28 4.57 -12.53 -13.89
C VAL A 28 5.31 -11.62 -12.91
N LYS A 29 4.84 -10.38 -12.73
CA LYS A 29 5.48 -9.42 -11.83
C LYS A 29 5.42 -9.84 -10.36
N CYS A 30 4.30 -10.41 -9.93
CA CYS A 30 4.14 -10.96 -8.58
C CYS A 30 5.08 -12.16 -8.35
N ALA A 31 5.23 -13.03 -9.35
CA ALA A 31 6.13 -14.17 -9.31
C ALA A 31 7.61 -13.74 -9.29
N GLU A 32 8.01 -12.78 -10.14
CA GLU A 32 9.35 -12.19 -10.17
C GLU A 32 9.77 -11.63 -8.81
N LEU A 33 8.85 -10.96 -8.11
CA LEU A 33 9.10 -10.34 -6.81
C LEU A 33 8.95 -11.31 -5.63
N HIS A 34 8.58 -12.58 -5.88
CA HIS A 34 8.35 -13.61 -4.87
C HIS A 34 7.29 -13.20 -3.81
N LEU A 35 6.25 -12.48 -4.24
CA LEU A 35 5.21 -11.95 -3.36
C LEU A 35 3.94 -12.80 -3.29
N GLU A 36 3.95 -13.97 -3.94
CA GLU A 36 2.76 -14.81 -4.13
C GLU A 36 2.12 -15.27 -2.81
N GLU A 37 2.94 -15.61 -1.81
CA GLU A 37 2.46 -16.02 -0.49
C GLU A 37 1.80 -14.85 0.28
N GLU A 38 2.44 -13.68 0.28
CA GLU A 38 1.92 -12.47 0.91
C GLU A 38 0.64 -11.98 0.22
N TYR A 39 0.57 -12.10 -1.11
CA TYR A 39 -0.63 -11.80 -1.87
C TYR A 39 -1.79 -12.74 -1.49
N ARG A 40 -1.56 -14.05 -1.39
CA ARG A 40 -2.59 -15.02 -0.95
C ARG A 40 -3.09 -14.74 0.46
N LEU A 41 -2.19 -14.39 1.37
CA LEU A 41 -2.53 -13.97 2.74
C LEU A 41 -3.39 -12.69 2.75
N TYR A 42 -3.05 -11.71 1.93
CA TYR A 42 -3.86 -10.50 1.77
C TYR A 42 -5.23 -10.79 1.16
N GLN A 43 -5.28 -11.61 0.11
CA GLN A 43 -6.49 -12.02 -0.58
C GLN A 43 -7.46 -12.79 0.33
N ALA A 44 -6.95 -13.73 1.15
CA ALA A 44 -7.75 -14.44 2.14
C ALA A 44 -8.39 -13.49 3.17
N ARG A 45 -7.65 -12.48 3.65
CA ARG A 45 -8.19 -11.47 4.58
C ARG A 45 -9.26 -10.60 3.92
N LEU A 46 -9.10 -10.27 2.64
CA LEU A 46 -10.08 -9.53 1.87
C LEU A 46 -11.36 -10.35 1.67
N TRP A 47 -11.25 -11.62 1.30
CA TRP A 47 -12.40 -12.52 1.17
C TRP A 47 -13.15 -12.72 2.47
N ASN A 48 -12.47 -12.86 3.61
CA ASN A 48 -13.14 -12.91 4.91
C ASN A 48 -13.94 -11.63 5.20
N SER A 49 -13.48 -10.48 4.70
CA SER A 49 -14.24 -9.24 4.81
C SER A 49 -15.46 -9.22 3.89
N PHE A 50 -15.35 -9.71 2.65
CA PHE A 50 -16.50 -9.82 1.74
C PHE A 50 -17.53 -10.82 2.25
N LEU A 51 -17.08 -11.95 2.81
CA LEU A 51 -17.94 -12.94 3.44
C LEU A 51 -18.73 -12.36 4.62
N GLY A 52 -18.08 -11.52 5.45
CA GLY A 52 -18.77 -10.83 6.55
C GLY A 52 -19.88 -9.89 6.07
N VAL A 53 -19.64 -9.14 4.97
CA VAL A 53 -20.67 -8.29 4.34
C VAL A 53 -21.79 -9.15 3.75
N PHE A 54 -21.44 -10.25 3.10
CA PHE A 54 -22.40 -11.18 2.51
C PHE A 54 -23.34 -11.77 3.57
N LEU A 55 -22.82 -12.26 4.69
CA LEU A 55 -23.67 -12.83 5.74
C LEU A 55 -24.68 -11.81 6.27
N LEU A 56 -24.25 -10.56 6.46
CA LEU A 56 -25.15 -9.47 6.87
C LEU A 56 -26.20 -9.19 5.79
N LEU A 57 -25.80 -9.06 4.52
CA LEU A 57 -26.73 -8.82 3.42
C LEU A 57 -27.71 -9.98 3.24
N HIS A 58 -27.24 -11.22 3.30
CA HIS A 58 -28.06 -12.43 3.19
C HIS A 58 -29.10 -12.48 4.32
N THR A 59 -28.71 -12.20 5.57
CA THR A 59 -29.67 -12.14 6.68
C THR A 59 -30.73 -11.05 6.51
N LEU A 60 -30.36 -9.88 5.97
CA LEU A 60 -31.32 -8.80 5.72
C LEU A 60 -32.29 -9.17 4.59
N ILE A 61 -31.79 -9.77 3.50
CA ILE A 61 -32.61 -10.20 2.36
C ILE A 61 -33.56 -11.31 2.78
N THR A 62 -33.12 -12.30 3.55
CA THR A 62 -33.99 -13.38 4.01
C THR A 62 -35.05 -12.89 4.98
N ILE A 63 -34.71 -11.99 5.91
CA ILE A 63 -35.70 -11.35 6.80
C ILE A 63 -36.72 -10.53 5.99
N ALA A 64 -36.26 -9.73 5.02
CA ALA A 64 -37.13 -8.93 4.18
C ALA A 64 -38.06 -9.79 3.32
N HIS A 65 -37.55 -10.88 2.73
CA HIS A 65 -38.34 -11.82 1.95
C HIS A 65 -39.36 -12.57 2.80
N CYS A 66 -38.98 -13.05 3.99
CA CYS A 66 -39.91 -13.68 4.92
C CYS A 66 -40.99 -12.70 5.38
N ALA A 67 -40.64 -11.44 5.64
CA ALA A 67 -41.62 -10.41 5.99
C ALA A 67 -42.57 -10.13 4.81
N LEU A 68 -42.04 -10.02 3.59
CA LEU A 68 -42.85 -9.86 2.39
C LEU A 68 -43.87 -10.98 2.26
N LEU A 69 -43.43 -12.24 2.32
CA LEU A 69 -44.31 -13.41 2.22
C LEU A 69 -45.41 -13.41 3.29
N LEU A 70 -45.11 -13.00 4.53
CA LEU A 70 -46.08 -12.95 5.63
C LEU A 70 -47.09 -11.79 5.54
N PHE A 71 -46.70 -10.66 4.95
CA PHE A 71 -47.57 -9.48 4.82
C PHE A 71 -48.34 -9.44 3.49
N ALA A 72 -47.80 -10.05 2.45
CA ALA A 72 -48.34 -10.03 1.09
C ALA A 72 -49.45 -11.06 0.86
N CYS A 73 -49.31 -12.25 1.43
CA CYS A 73 -50.15 -13.39 1.07
C CYS A 73 -51.50 -13.40 1.81
N GLU A 74 -52.59 -13.60 1.07
CA GLU A 74 -53.95 -13.74 1.62
C GLU A 74 -54.17 -15.09 2.35
N HIS A 75 -53.30 -16.10 2.10
CA HIS A 75 -53.38 -17.45 2.66
C HIS A 75 -52.16 -17.80 3.55
N PRO A 76 -52.08 -17.27 4.78
CA PRO A 76 -50.89 -17.41 5.63
C PRO A 76 -50.57 -18.86 6.03
N HIS A 77 -51.55 -19.76 6.01
CA HIS A 77 -51.38 -21.16 6.42
C HIS A 77 -50.45 -21.97 5.50
N ILE A 78 -50.38 -21.63 4.22
CA ILE A 78 -49.54 -22.32 3.23
C ILE A 78 -48.10 -21.79 3.32
N VAL A 79 -47.95 -20.49 3.56
CA VAL A 79 -46.68 -19.75 3.56
C VAL A 79 -45.78 -20.05 4.78
N TYR A 80 -46.33 -20.50 5.91
CA TYR A 80 -45.52 -20.80 7.10
C TYR A 80 -44.44 -21.86 6.86
N ILE A 81 -44.69 -22.82 5.98
CA ILE A 81 -43.73 -23.88 5.65
C ILE A 81 -42.55 -23.31 4.85
N ASP A 82 -42.82 -22.40 3.91
CA ASP A 82 -41.80 -21.73 3.10
C ASP A 82 -40.92 -20.81 3.96
N VAL A 83 -41.53 -20.03 4.85
CA VAL A 83 -40.80 -19.17 5.80
C VAL A 83 -39.90 -20.00 6.72
N ALA A 84 -40.40 -21.14 7.21
CA ALA A 84 -39.58 -22.06 8.02
C ALA A 84 -38.39 -22.62 7.23
N LEU A 85 -38.60 -23.01 5.97
CA LEU A 85 -37.55 -23.53 5.09
C LEU A 85 -36.45 -22.47 4.84
N TYR A 86 -36.83 -21.22 4.56
CA TYR A 86 -35.87 -20.12 4.35
C TYR A 86 -35.07 -19.76 5.61
N ILE A 87 -35.70 -19.80 6.79
CA ILE A 87 -34.99 -19.55 8.06
C ILE A 87 -33.99 -20.68 8.34
N VAL A 88 -34.38 -21.94 8.11
CA VAL A 88 -33.50 -23.10 8.29
C VAL A 88 -32.33 -23.07 7.31
N SER A 89 -32.58 -22.78 6.03
CA SER A 89 -31.52 -22.68 5.02
C SER A 89 -30.56 -21.53 5.35
N ALA A 90 -31.06 -20.37 5.77
CA ALA A 90 -30.24 -19.24 6.22
C ALA A 90 -29.34 -19.62 7.42
N PHE A 91 -29.85 -20.38 8.39
CA PHE A 91 -29.06 -20.87 9.52
C PHE A 91 -27.97 -21.85 9.10
N ILE A 92 -28.27 -22.78 8.19
CA ILE A 92 -27.29 -23.72 7.63
C ILE A 92 -26.15 -22.94 6.92
N ILE A 93 -26.49 -21.92 6.14
CA ILE A 93 -25.50 -21.10 5.43
C ILE A 93 -24.61 -20.33 6.42
N LEU A 94 -25.20 -19.71 7.43
CA LEU A 94 -24.48 -19.00 8.48
C LEU A 94 -23.48 -19.93 9.20
N THR A 95 -23.91 -21.14 9.54
CA THR A 95 -23.05 -22.11 10.24
C THR A 95 -21.92 -22.64 9.36
N VAL A 96 -22.21 -23.04 8.12
CA VAL A 96 -21.21 -23.56 7.17
C VAL A 96 -20.16 -22.50 6.82
N LEU A 97 -20.58 -21.26 6.57
CA LEU A 97 -19.67 -20.18 6.19
C LEU A 97 -18.91 -19.58 7.38
N SER A 98 -19.43 -19.74 8.60
CA SER A 98 -18.75 -19.27 9.82
C SER A 98 -17.36 -19.89 10.00
N VAL A 99 -17.16 -21.13 9.54
CA VAL A 99 -15.87 -21.84 9.59
C VAL A 99 -14.74 -21.05 8.89
N ASN A 100 -15.06 -20.26 7.87
CA ASN A 100 -14.08 -19.47 7.13
C ASN A 100 -13.51 -18.29 7.93
N PHE A 101 -14.17 -17.83 8.99
CA PHE A 101 -13.61 -16.78 9.86
C PHE A 101 -12.48 -17.29 10.76
N CYS A 102 -12.32 -18.61 10.91
CA CYS A 102 -11.19 -19.20 11.63
C CYS A 102 -9.90 -19.10 10.78
N GLU A 103 -9.23 -17.95 10.84
CA GLU A 103 -8.04 -17.61 10.02
C GLU A 103 -6.97 -18.72 10.03
N ASN A 104 -6.65 -19.30 11.19
CA ASN A 104 -5.65 -20.36 11.30
C ASN A 104 -6.03 -21.65 10.57
N LEU A 105 -7.32 -22.00 10.55
CA LEU A 105 -7.81 -23.22 9.92
C LEU A 105 -7.94 -23.05 8.41
N ALA A 106 -8.51 -21.92 7.97
CA ALA A 106 -8.68 -21.58 6.57
C ALA A 106 -7.34 -21.41 5.84
N MET A 107 -6.33 -20.82 6.49
CA MET A 107 -4.99 -20.67 5.91
C MET A 107 -4.24 -21.99 5.82
N ARG A 108 -4.40 -22.89 6.80
CA ARG A 108 -3.74 -24.20 6.80
C ARG A 108 -4.34 -25.15 5.77
N HIS A 109 -5.64 -25.04 5.51
CA HIS A 109 -6.38 -25.95 4.66
C HIS A 109 -7.24 -25.17 3.65
N SER A 110 -6.63 -24.80 2.53
CA SER A 110 -7.29 -24.08 1.43
C SER A 110 -8.45 -24.83 0.78
N TRP A 111 -8.56 -26.15 1.00
CA TRP A 111 -9.69 -26.94 0.53
C TRP A 111 -10.97 -26.66 1.35
N ILE A 112 -10.86 -26.26 2.62
CA ILE A 112 -12.02 -25.99 3.49
C ILE A 112 -12.83 -24.78 2.98
N THR A 113 -12.15 -23.74 2.49
CA THR A 113 -12.82 -22.55 1.94
C THR A 113 -13.58 -22.89 0.65
N TYR A 114 -13.03 -23.81 -0.15
CA TYR A 114 -13.70 -24.30 -1.35
C TYR A 114 -14.90 -25.19 -1.01
N THR A 115 -14.74 -26.17 -0.10
CA THR A 115 -15.83 -27.08 0.26
C THR A 115 -16.96 -26.35 0.96
N SER A 116 -16.68 -25.39 1.85
CA SER A 116 -17.73 -24.60 2.50
C SER A 116 -18.53 -23.75 1.51
N ALA A 117 -17.88 -23.16 0.50
CA ALA A 117 -18.56 -22.43 -0.57
C ALA A 117 -19.49 -23.38 -1.37
N VAL A 118 -18.98 -24.52 -1.81
CA VAL A 118 -19.75 -25.53 -2.56
C VAL A 118 -20.96 -26.02 -1.76
N VAL A 119 -20.76 -26.42 -0.51
CA VAL A 119 -21.84 -26.89 0.38
C VAL A 119 -22.90 -25.81 0.58
N SER A 120 -22.49 -24.56 0.80
CA SER A 120 -23.44 -23.45 1.00
C SER A 120 -24.24 -23.12 -0.27
N SER A 121 -23.62 -23.18 -1.46
CA SER A 121 -24.31 -22.96 -2.73
C SER A 121 -25.31 -24.06 -3.03
N PHE A 122 -24.93 -25.34 -2.84
CA PHE A 122 -25.87 -26.44 -3.04
C PHE A 122 -27.01 -26.45 -2.01
N ALA A 123 -26.76 -26.06 -0.76
CA ALA A 123 -27.82 -25.92 0.25
C ALA A 123 -28.87 -24.89 -0.18
N LEU A 124 -28.45 -23.74 -0.72
CA LEU A 124 -29.36 -22.71 -1.26
C LEU A 124 -30.19 -23.23 -2.44
N VAL A 125 -29.52 -23.81 -3.44
CA VAL A 125 -30.20 -24.35 -4.64
C VAL A 125 -31.18 -25.45 -4.26
N SER A 126 -30.80 -26.33 -3.33
CA SER A 126 -31.68 -27.41 -2.87
C SER A 126 -32.92 -26.89 -2.14
N ALA A 127 -32.79 -25.82 -1.34
CA ALA A 127 -33.92 -25.24 -0.64
C ALA A 127 -34.91 -24.56 -1.60
N ASP A 128 -34.39 -23.83 -2.59
CA ASP A 128 -35.17 -23.13 -3.62
C ASP A 128 -35.95 -24.11 -4.51
N ILE A 129 -35.28 -25.15 -5.02
CA ILE A 129 -35.92 -26.21 -5.84
C ILE A 129 -36.92 -27.03 -5.02
N PHE A 130 -36.60 -27.35 -3.77
CA PHE A 130 -37.49 -28.10 -2.90
C PHE A 130 -38.81 -27.37 -2.67
N GLN A 131 -38.78 -26.04 -2.51
CA GLN A 131 -40.00 -25.26 -2.37
C GLN A 131 -40.89 -25.35 -3.62
N GLY A 132 -40.31 -25.11 -4.80
CA GLY A 132 -41.07 -25.18 -6.06
C GLY A 132 -41.70 -26.57 -6.27
N THR A 133 -40.91 -27.63 -6.00
CA THR A 133 -41.38 -29.01 -6.11
C THR A 133 -42.47 -29.36 -5.07
N TYR A 134 -42.38 -28.82 -3.86
CA TYR A 134 -43.34 -29.09 -2.79
C TYR A 134 -44.73 -28.50 -3.10
N HIS A 135 -44.78 -27.26 -3.60
CA HIS A 135 -46.04 -26.63 -4.01
C HIS A 135 -46.63 -27.29 -5.24
N TYR A 136 -45.79 -27.74 -6.16
CA TYR A 136 -46.21 -28.53 -7.31
C TYR A 136 -46.99 -29.79 -6.89
N TYR A 137 -46.41 -30.63 -6.03
CA TYR A 137 -47.06 -31.91 -5.64
C TYR A 137 -48.25 -31.77 -4.67
N LYS A 138 -48.31 -30.69 -3.88
CA LYS A 138 -49.29 -30.57 -2.80
C LYS A 138 -50.44 -29.62 -3.14
N HIS A 139 -50.16 -28.61 -3.95
CA HIS A 139 -51.08 -27.52 -4.26
C HIS A 139 -51.33 -27.38 -5.77
N ASP A 140 -50.72 -28.22 -6.61
CA ASP A 140 -50.77 -28.17 -8.08
C ASP A 140 -50.36 -26.79 -8.63
N TRP A 141 -49.43 -26.12 -7.96
CA TRP A 141 -48.91 -24.81 -8.36
C TRP A 141 -47.49 -24.94 -8.94
N ALA A 142 -47.35 -24.62 -10.23
CA ALA A 142 -46.06 -24.50 -10.89
C ALA A 142 -45.43 -23.13 -10.58
N LEU A 143 -44.56 -23.07 -9.56
CA LEU A 143 -43.83 -21.86 -9.18
C LEU A 143 -42.46 -21.78 -9.86
N ASP A 144 -42.16 -20.61 -10.43
CA ASP A 144 -40.80 -20.26 -10.88
C ASP A 144 -39.86 -20.02 -9.69
N THR A 145 -38.55 -20.19 -9.93
CA THR A 145 -37.52 -20.06 -8.90
C THR A 145 -37.22 -18.60 -8.59
N PHE A 146 -37.09 -18.23 -7.31
CA PHE A 146 -36.91 -16.83 -6.89
C PHE A 146 -35.43 -16.41 -6.71
N TYR A 147 -34.53 -17.37 -6.46
CA TYR A 147 -33.15 -17.08 -6.02
C TYR A 147 -32.06 -17.45 -7.03
N ASP A 148 -32.42 -17.84 -8.25
CA ASP A 148 -31.51 -18.26 -9.32
C ASP A 148 -30.38 -17.23 -9.62
N THR A 149 -30.75 -16.00 -9.96
CA THR A 149 -29.83 -14.88 -10.25
C THR A 149 -29.05 -14.47 -9.01
N TYR A 150 -29.70 -14.45 -7.85
CA TYR A 150 -29.10 -14.15 -6.56
C TYR A 150 -27.95 -15.11 -6.24
N ILE A 151 -28.18 -16.42 -6.37
CA ILE A 151 -27.18 -17.45 -6.05
C ILE A 151 -25.97 -17.35 -6.99
N ILE A 152 -26.20 -17.11 -8.29
CA ILE A 152 -25.11 -16.91 -9.26
C ILE A 152 -24.26 -15.69 -8.89
N TYR A 153 -24.88 -14.55 -8.54
CA TYR A 153 -24.15 -13.38 -8.04
C TYR A 153 -23.33 -13.68 -6.80
N MET A 154 -23.89 -14.44 -5.85
CA MET A 154 -23.21 -14.78 -4.61
C MET A 154 -21.95 -15.62 -4.85
N ILE A 155 -22.02 -16.60 -5.75
CA ILE A 155 -20.87 -17.43 -6.13
C ILE A 155 -19.72 -16.60 -6.71
N TYR A 156 -20.01 -15.63 -7.57
CA TYR A 156 -18.97 -14.84 -8.23
C TYR A 156 -18.45 -13.66 -7.42
N MET A 157 -19.32 -12.97 -6.65
CA MET A 157 -18.99 -11.72 -5.98
C MET A 157 -18.46 -11.92 -4.56
N PHE A 158 -19.05 -12.84 -3.78
CA PHE A 158 -18.81 -12.93 -2.34
C PHE A 158 -18.14 -14.22 -1.88
N MET A 159 -18.30 -15.34 -2.61
CA MET A 159 -17.76 -16.62 -2.16
C MET A 159 -16.21 -16.69 -2.23
N PRO A 160 -15.55 -17.19 -1.16
CA PRO A 160 -14.09 -17.21 -1.01
C PRO A 160 -13.44 -18.37 -1.79
N ILE A 161 -13.68 -18.44 -3.10
CA ILE A 161 -13.13 -19.50 -3.96
C ILE A 161 -11.74 -19.05 -4.45
N PRO A 162 -10.66 -19.80 -4.20
CA PRO A 162 -9.31 -19.38 -4.60
C PRO A 162 -9.03 -19.51 -6.10
N ILE A 163 -9.64 -20.51 -6.74
CA ILE A 163 -9.35 -20.88 -8.12
C ILE A 163 -10.42 -20.28 -9.03
N MET A 164 -10.02 -19.54 -10.07
CA MET A 164 -10.97 -18.92 -11.00
C MET A 164 -11.83 -19.94 -11.75
N SER A 165 -11.24 -21.04 -12.21
CA SER A 165 -11.99 -22.12 -12.86
C SER A 165 -12.96 -22.83 -11.91
N GLY A 166 -12.65 -22.88 -10.61
CA GLY A 166 -13.55 -23.48 -9.62
C GLY A 166 -14.86 -22.73 -9.44
N ALA A 167 -14.84 -21.40 -9.56
CA ALA A 167 -16.06 -20.58 -9.51
C ALA A 167 -16.88 -20.67 -10.79
N LEU A 168 -16.21 -20.71 -11.95
CA LEU A 168 -16.89 -20.96 -13.23
C LEU A 168 -17.59 -22.32 -13.23
N LEU A 169 -16.88 -23.37 -12.78
CA LEU A 169 -17.44 -24.71 -12.69
C LEU A 169 -18.68 -24.73 -11.79
N LEU A 170 -18.59 -24.13 -10.59
CA LEU A 170 -19.69 -24.06 -9.64
C LEU A 170 -20.90 -23.28 -10.21
N GLY A 171 -20.66 -22.11 -10.81
CA GLY A 171 -21.71 -21.29 -11.43
C GLY A 171 -22.42 -22.01 -12.57
N VAL A 172 -21.66 -22.65 -13.47
CA VAL A 172 -22.22 -23.44 -14.57
C VAL A 172 -23.00 -24.65 -14.06
N THR A 173 -22.50 -25.36 -13.03
CA THR A 173 -23.25 -26.49 -12.45
C THR A 173 -24.57 -26.04 -11.84
N VAL A 174 -24.61 -24.90 -11.14
CA VAL A 174 -25.85 -24.36 -10.59
C VAL A 174 -26.83 -23.97 -11.69
N SER A 175 -26.36 -23.30 -12.75
CA SER A 175 -27.21 -22.96 -13.90
C SER A 175 -27.77 -24.18 -14.62
N VAL A 176 -26.97 -25.24 -14.79
CA VAL A 176 -27.46 -26.49 -15.39
C VAL A 176 -28.55 -27.13 -14.52
N VAL A 177 -28.40 -27.09 -13.19
CA VAL A 177 -29.42 -27.61 -12.27
C VAL A 177 -30.73 -26.83 -12.39
N TYR A 178 -30.69 -25.50 -12.44
CA TYR A 178 -31.89 -24.68 -12.64
C TYR A 178 -32.54 -24.89 -14.01
N ILE A 179 -31.75 -24.92 -15.08
CA ILE A 179 -32.26 -25.21 -16.43
C ILE A 179 -32.90 -26.62 -16.47
N SER A 180 -32.30 -27.60 -15.79
CA SER A 180 -32.87 -28.96 -15.73
C SER A 180 -34.17 -29.02 -14.92
N TYR A 181 -34.28 -28.23 -13.86
CA TYR A 181 -35.53 -28.11 -13.08
C TYR A 181 -36.63 -27.49 -13.96
N PHE A 182 -36.35 -26.39 -14.64
CA PHE A 182 -37.28 -25.75 -15.55
C PHE A 182 -37.74 -26.71 -16.67
N TRP A 183 -36.80 -27.47 -17.25
CA TRP A 183 -37.10 -28.47 -18.28
C TRP A 183 -38.05 -29.57 -17.79
N VAL A 184 -37.82 -30.12 -16.59
CA VAL A 184 -38.59 -31.27 -16.09
C VAL A 184 -39.96 -30.86 -15.57
N TYR A 185 -40.06 -29.74 -14.85
CA TYR A 185 -41.27 -29.40 -14.09
C TYR A 185 -42.16 -28.36 -14.77
N VAL A 186 -41.59 -27.48 -15.60
CA VAL A 186 -42.36 -26.39 -16.24
C VAL A 186 -42.60 -26.70 -17.72
N ALA A 187 -41.61 -27.26 -18.42
CA ALA A 187 -41.73 -27.48 -19.86
C ALA A 187 -42.61 -28.67 -20.26
N GLU A 188 -42.74 -29.70 -19.39
CA GLU A 188 -43.50 -30.93 -19.71
C GLU A 188 -45.02 -30.75 -19.55
N GLU A 189 -45.48 -29.75 -18.78
CA GLU A 189 -46.90 -29.56 -18.46
C GLU A 189 -47.58 -28.43 -19.24
N TYR A 190 -46.83 -27.41 -19.66
CA TYR A 190 -47.42 -26.17 -20.21
C TYR A 190 -47.21 -25.93 -21.71
N TYR A 191 -46.29 -26.63 -22.41
CA TYR A 191 -45.84 -26.18 -23.74
C TYR A 191 -46.19 -27.10 -24.92
N SER A 192 -46.77 -26.48 -25.96
CA SER A 192 -46.93 -27.07 -27.31
C SER A 192 -45.70 -26.77 -28.19
N ASP A 193 -45.61 -27.38 -29.38
CA ASP A 193 -44.48 -27.27 -30.33
C ASP A 193 -44.11 -25.82 -30.76
N GLU A 194 -44.92 -24.79 -30.48
CA GLU A 194 -44.64 -23.38 -30.83
C GLU A 194 -43.81 -22.59 -29.78
N ASP A 195 -43.50 -23.17 -28.61
CA ASP A 195 -42.94 -22.41 -27.46
C ASP A 195 -41.44 -22.63 -27.15
N TYR A 196 -40.68 -23.26 -28.04
CA TYR A 196 -39.21 -23.39 -27.91
C TYR A 196 -38.47 -22.05 -27.75
N GLY A 197 -39.09 -20.94 -28.17
CA GLY A 197 -38.56 -19.59 -28.01
C GLY A 197 -38.32 -19.22 -26.53
N ARG A 198 -39.22 -19.63 -25.61
CA ARG A 198 -39.16 -19.23 -24.20
C ARG A 198 -38.05 -19.95 -23.43
N PHE A 199 -37.90 -21.25 -23.67
CA PHE A 199 -36.79 -22.03 -23.11
C PHE A 199 -35.41 -21.49 -23.54
N SER A 200 -35.31 -21.01 -24.78
CA SER A 200 -34.06 -20.44 -25.27
C SER A 200 -33.68 -19.15 -24.52
N VAL A 201 -34.65 -18.30 -24.19
CA VAL A 201 -34.45 -17.07 -23.41
C VAL A 201 -33.82 -17.35 -22.05
N ASP A 202 -34.31 -18.35 -21.31
CA ASP A 202 -33.79 -18.67 -19.98
C ASP A 202 -32.38 -19.29 -20.01
N ILE A 203 -32.06 -20.09 -21.03
CA ILE A 203 -30.69 -20.56 -21.26
C ILE A 203 -29.75 -19.38 -21.50
N PHE A 204 -30.12 -18.48 -22.42
CA PHE A 204 -29.29 -17.33 -22.75
C PHE A 204 -29.11 -16.39 -21.55
N HIS A 205 -30.15 -16.20 -20.75
CA HIS A 205 -30.09 -15.45 -19.49
C HIS A 205 -29.03 -16.01 -18.54
N HIS A 206 -29.07 -17.32 -18.26
CA HIS A 206 -28.10 -17.98 -17.38
C HIS A 206 -26.66 -17.92 -17.91
N VAL A 207 -26.48 -18.05 -19.23
CA VAL A 207 -25.18 -17.88 -19.89
C VAL A 207 -24.65 -16.45 -19.69
N CYS A 208 -25.51 -15.44 -19.85
CA CYS A 208 -25.14 -14.03 -19.65
C CYS A 208 -24.74 -13.72 -18.22
N PHE A 209 -25.48 -14.24 -17.23
CA PHE A 209 -25.17 -14.04 -15.82
C PHE A 209 -23.84 -14.69 -15.42
N ASN A 210 -23.53 -15.88 -15.95
CA ASN A 210 -22.24 -16.50 -15.74
C ASN A 210 -21.10 -15.69 -16.38
N LEU A 211 -21.30 -15.14 -17.58
CA LEU A 211 -20.33 -14.27 -18.24
C LEU A 211 -20.08 -12.99 -17.42
N LEU A 212 -21.16 -12.34 -16.97
CA LEU A 212 -21.14 -11.15 -16.12
C LEU A 212 -20.40 -11.41 -14.79
N GLY A 213 -20.71 -12.51 -14.12
CA GLY A 213 -20.07 -12.90 -12.86
C GLY A 213 -18.58 -13.21 -13.03
N MET A 214 -18.21 -13.94 -14.10
CA MET A 214 -16.81 -14.20 -14.42
C MET A 214 -16.03 -12.92 -14.74
N PHE A 215 -16.65 -11.99 -15.47
CA PHE A 215 -16.06 -10.70 -15.76
C PHE A 215 -15.77 -9.93 -14.47
N PHE A 216 -16.76 -9.80 -13.60
CA PHE A 216 -16.62 -9.12 -12.31
C PHE A 216 -15.45 -9.70 -11.50
N ARG A 217 -15.36 -11.02 -11.46
CA ARG A 217 -14.31 -11.73 -10.73
C ARG A 217 -12.91 -11.51 -11.31
N VAL A 218 -12.76 -11.55 -12.65
CA VAL A 218 -11.48 -11.24 -13.32
C VAL A 218 -11.09 -9.79 -13.10
N MET A 219 -12.04 -8.87 -13.19
CA MET A 219 -11.83 -7.45 -12.95
C MET A 219 -11.34 -7.21 -11.50
N ASN A 220 -12.00 -7.82 -10.51
CA ASN A 220 -11.61 -7.70 -9.11
C ASN A 220 -10.20 -8.27 -8.85
N ASP A 221 -9.84 -9.42 -9.43
CA ASP A 221 -8.48 -9.99 -9.34
C ASP A 221 -7.41 -9.04 -9.88
N ILE A 222 -7.68 -8.36 -11.01
CA ILE A 222 -6.76 -7.37 -11.60
C ILE A 222 -6.60 -6.17 -10.68
N VAL A 223 -7.69 -5.58 -10.20
CA VAL A 223 -7.67 -4.38 -9.34
C VAL A 223 -6.99 -4.66 -8.00
N VAL A 224 -7.28 -5.80 -7.38
CA VAL A 224 -6.67 -6.18 -6.10
C VAL A 224 -5.17 -6.45 -6.27
N ARG A 225 -4.77 -7.13 -7.35
CA ARG A 225 -3.34 -7.43 -7.60
C ARG A 225 -2.54 -6.18 -8.00
N SER A 226 -3.10 -5.28 -8.81
CA SER A 226 -2.43 -4.02 -9.15
C SER A 226 -2.26 -3.14 -7.92
N SER A 227 -3.32 -2.98 -7.11
CA SER A 227 -3.28 -2.20 -5.86
C SER A 227 -2.23 -2.76 -4.87
N PHE A 228 -2.13 -4.10 -4.78
CA PHE A 228 -1.12 -4.74 -3.95
C PHE A 228 0.31 -4.43 -4.41
N LEU A 229 0.59 -4.50 -5.72
CA LEU A 229 1.91 -4.20 -6.27
C LEU A 229 2.28 -2.71 -6.13
N ASP A 230 1.34 -1.80 -6.37
CA ASP A 230 1.55 -0.35 -6.16
C ASP A 230 1.88 -0.06 -4.70
N ARG A 231 1.18 -0.70 -3.76
CA ARG A 231 1.45 -0.55 -2.32
C ARG A 231 2.79 -1.17 -1.94
N HIS A 232 3.17 -2.32 -2.50
CA HIS A 232 4.51 -2.90 -2.31
C HIS A 232 5.59 -1.89 -2.74
N GLN A 233 5.47 -1.30 -3.94
CA GLN A 233 6.41 -0.30 -4.43
C GLN A 233 6.49 0.90 -3.49
N TYR A 234 5.36 1.43 -3.05
CA TYR A 234 5.32 2.54 -2.10
C TYR A 234 5.97 2.20 -0.75
N ILE A 235 5.77 0.98 -0.20
CA ILE A 235 6.45 0.55 1.04
C ILE A 235 7.96 0.49 0.83
N MET A 236 8.40 -0.11 -0.28
CA MET A 236 9.82 -0.22 -0.62
C MET A 236 10.48 1.16 -0.70
N GLU A 237 9.89 2.09 -1.45
CA GLU A 237 10.40 3.46 -1.56
C GLU A 237 10.45 4.17 -0.21
N LYS A 238 9.44 3.97 0.64
CA LYS A 238 9.40 4.53 2.00
C LYS A 238 10.51 3.99 2.90
N ILE A 239 10.75 2.68 2.89
CA ILE A 239 11.83 2.04 3.66
C ILE A 239 13.19 2.50 3.15
N TRP A 240 13.36 2.53 1.82
CA TRP A 240 14.59 2.98 1.18
C TRP A 240 14.91 4.44 1.54
N LEU A 241 13.95 5.35 1.43
CA LEU A 241 14.10 6.76 1.81
C LEU A 241 14.46 6.92 3.29
N ARG A 242 13.81 6.16 4.17
CA ARG A 242 14.10 6.18 5.62
C ARG A 242 15.53 5.72 5.91
N ASN A 243 15.98 4.66 5.24
CA ASN A 243 17.34 4.13 5.39
C ASN A 243 18.39 5.09 4.83
N ALA A 244 18.14 5.69 3.66
CA ALA A 244 18.99 6.73 3.09
C ALA A 244 19.14 7.92 4.06
N ARG A 245 18.03 8.41 4.62
CA ARG A 245 18.03 9.49 5.61
C ARG A 245 18.77 9.12 6.90
N ARG A 246 18.72 7.85 7.34
CA ARG A 246 19.53 7.37 8.48
C ARG A 246 21.02 7.38 8.14
N GLN A 247 21.41 6.89 6.96
CA GLN A 247 22.80 6.89 6.50
C GLN A 247 23.35 8.31 6.39
N GLU A 248 22.58 9.23 5.81
CA GLU A 248 22.92 10.65 5.75
C GLU A 248 23.19 11.23 7.15
N LYS A 249 22.30 10.97 8.13
CA LYS A 249 22.49 11.42 9.51
C LYS A 249 23.73 10.82 10.17
N LEU A 250 23.99 9.53 9.96
CA LEU A 250 25.18 8.86 10.51
C LEU A 250 26.47 9.48 9.96
N VAL A 251 26.54 9.71 8.65
CA VAL A 251 27.69 10.36 8.01
C VAL A 251 27.86 11.78 8.54
N LEU A 252 26.78 12.55 8.63
CA LEU A 252 26.87 13.92 9.13
C LEU A 252 27.36 13.97 10.58
N HIS A 253 26.82 13.12 11.46
CA HIS A 253 27.23 13.05 12.87
C HIS A 253 28.64 12.49 13.07
N SER A 254 29.19 11.78 12.08
CA SER A 254 30.59 11.34 12.11
C SER A 254 31.60 12.45 11.79
N ILE A 255 31.17 13.51 11.09
CA ILE A 255 32.01 14.64 10.69
C ILE A 255 31.80 15.84 11.63
N ILE A 256 30.56 16.07 12.07
CA ILE A 256 30.16 17.25 12.82
C ILE A 256 29.38 16.84 14.08
N PRO A 257 29.69 17.43 15.25
CA PRO A 257 28.90 17.23 16.47
C PRO A 257 27.40 17.56 16.28
N PRO A 258 26.50 16.83 16.95
CA PRO A 258 25.06 16.98 16.80
C PRO A 258 24.51 18.37 17.17
N GLN A 259 25.15 19.13 18.09
CA GLN A 259 24.72 20.50 18.40
C GLN A 259 24.90 21.44 17.18
N ILE A 260 25.99 21.27 16.42
CA ILE A 260 26.32 22.12 15.27
C ILE A 260 25.65 21.62 13.99
N ALA A 261 25.43 20.31 13.89
CA ALA A 261 24.79 19.69 12.73
C ALA A 261 23.31 20.12 12.55
N LYS A 262 22.56 20.35 13.64
CA LYS A 262 21.12 20.69 13.57
C LYS A 262 20.83 22.01 12.81
N PRO A 263 21.47 23.15 13.16
CA PRO A 263 21.30 24.38 12.38
C PRO A 263 21.59 24.22 10.89
N ILE A 264 22.64 23.46 10.54
CA ILE A 264 23.02 23.19 9.16
C ILE A 264 21.93 22.33 8.47
N GLN A 265 21.41 21.31 9.15
CA GLN A 265 20.32 20.48 8.64
C GLN A 265 19.05 21.29 8.37
N ASP A 266 18.68 22.18 9.29
CA ASP A 266 17.47 23.00 9.17
C ASP A 266 17.60 24.02 8.02
N ASP A 267 18.79 24.62 7.81
CA ASP A 267 19.04 25.47 6.65
C ASP A 267 18.93 24.68 5.33
N ILE A 268 19.53 23.49 5.24
CA ILE A 268 19.41 22.62 4.05
C ILE A 268 17.94 22.27 3.78
N GLN A 269 17.18 21.91 4.81
CA GLN A 269 15.75 21.62 4.69
C GLN A 269 14.96 22.84 4.21
N ASN A 270 15.25 24.02 4.74
CA ASN A 270 14.62 25.26 4.33
C ASN A 270 14.96 25.64 2.87
N ARG A 271 16.20 25.38 2.41
CA ARG A 271 16.60 25.55 1.01
C ARG A 271 15.84 24.59 0.09
N LEU A 272 15.74 23.32 0.47
CA LEU A 272 14.98 22.31 -0.27
C LEU A 272 13.49 22.67 -0.33
N ALA A 273 12.89 23.08 0.79
CA ALA A 273 11.50 23.49 0.87
C ALA A 273 11.21 24.71 -0.02
N ARG A 274 12.11 25.70 -0.05
CA ARG A 274 12.01 26.85 -0.97
C ARG A 274 12.09 26.43 -2.44
N LYS A 275 13.00 25.52 -2.78
CA LYS A 275 13.15 25.00 -4.15
C LYS A 275 11.93 24.20 -4.61
N VAL A 276 11.34 23.40 -3.72
CA VAL A 276 10.13 22.59 -4.00
C VAL A 276 8.88 23.46 -4.17
N ARG A 277 8.75 24.56 -3.41
CA ARG A 277 7.59 25.47 -3.52
C ARG A 277 7.58 26.30 -4.81
N GLY A 278 8.54 26.13 -5.71
CA GLY A 278 8.53 26.83 -7.01
C GLY A 278 8.68 28.35 -6.92
N LEU A 279 9.07 28.91 -5.76
CA LEU A 279 9.47 30.32 -5.64
C LEU A 279 10.88 30.52 -6.22
N ALA A 280 11.03 30.17 -7.50
CA ALA A 280 12.16 30.55 -8.32
C ALA A 280 11.91 31.95 -8.91
N ALA A 281 11.83 32.99 -8.07
CA ALA A 281 12.03 34.40 -8.47
C ALA A 281 11.86 35.36 -7.29
N SER A 282 12.81 35.36 -6.36
CA SER A 282 13.32 36.64 -5.86
C SER A 282 14.77 36.40 -5.45
N ARG A 283 15.68 36.70 -6.39
CA ARG A 283 17.05 37.01 -6.03
C ARG A 283 16.98 38.29 -5.20
N SER A 284 16.77 38.17 -3.90
CA SER A 284 17.21 39.20 -2.99
C SER A 284 18.72 38.97 -2.79
N PRO A 285 19.61 39.83 -3.30
CA PRO A 285 21.05 39.75 -3.04
C PRO A 285 21.33 40.28 -1.63
N GLY A 286 20.70 39.65 -0.64
CA GLY A 286 20.84 39.97 0.77
C GLY A 286 21.47 38.79 1.48
N VAL A 287 22.79 38.83 1.57
CA VAL A 287 23.63 38.08 2.52
C VAL A 287 23.63 36.55 2.33
N MET A 288 24.59 36.06 1.52
CA MET A 288 25.19 34.72 1.68
C MET A 288 25.93 34.67 3.03
N GLU A 289 25.20 34.75 4.15
CA GLU A 289 25.76 34.38 5.45
C GLU A 289 25.78 32.87 5.45
N HIS A 290 26.87 32.32 4.93
CA HIS A 290 27.25 30.95 5.23
C HIS A 290 27.25 30.84 6.74
N VAL A 291 26.46 29.91 7.28
CA VAL A 291 26.34 29.69 8.71
C VAL A 291 27.69 29.19 9.20
N MET A 292 28.58 30.11 9.54
CA MET A 292 29.82 29.83 10.24
C MET A 292 29.42 29.66 11.69
N ALA A 293 29.19 28.40 12.08
CA ALA A 293 28.81 28.07 13.45
C ALA A 293 30.06 28.15 14.32
N ILE A 294 30.32 29.35 14.88
CA ILE A 294 31.38 29.59 15.86
C ILE A 294 30.75 29.63 17.26
N GLN A 295 31.36 28.94 18.21
CA GLN A 295 30.96 28.90 19.62
C GLN A 295 32.20 29.13 20.48
N ILE A 296 32.05 29.97 21.51
CA ILE A 296 33.11 30.23 22.49
C ILE A 296 32.83 29.38 23.72
N HIS A 297 33.81 28.61 24.14
CA HIS A 297 33.75 27.74 25.31
C HIS A 297 34.80 28.21 26.33
N PRO A 298 34.39 28.86 27.43
CA PRO A 298 35.33 29.50 28.36
C PRO A 298 36.07 28.54 29.28
N GLU A 299 35.48 27.37 29.57
CA GLU A 299 36.05 26.36 30.50
C GLU A 299 36.06 25.00 29.82
N VAL A 300 37.22 24.64 29.26
CA VAL A 300 37.49 23.33 28.66
C VAL A 300 38.90 22.87 29.01
N SER A 301 39.14 21.56 28.93
CA SER A 301 40.51 21.01 28.99
C SER A 301 40.89 20.39 27.66
N ILE A 302 42.04 20.81 27.15
CA ILE A 302 42.58 20.42 25.85
C ILE A 302 43.69 19.40 26.09
N LEU A 303 43.70 18.31 25.33
CA LEU A 303 44.70 17.25 25.39
C LEU A 303 45.33 17.03 24.01
N TYR A 304 46.65 17.10 23.99
CA TYR A 304 47.51 16.66 22.88
C TYR A 304 48.25 15.41 23.31
N ALA A 305 48.21 14.36 22.50
CA ALA A 305 48.91 13.11 22.77
C ALA A 305 49.65 12.61 21.54
N ASP A 306 50.99 12.63 21.57
CA ASP A 306 51.84 12.29 20.42
C ASP A 306 52.62 10.98 20.64
N VAL A 307 52.75 10.20 19.57
CA VAL A 307 53.42 8.90 19.62
C VAL A 307 54.93 9.07 19.44
N VAL A 308 55.67 8.73 20.48
CA VAL A 308 57.13 8.73 20.45
C VAL A 308 57.62 7.60 19.53
N ASN A 309 58.65 7.88 18.74
CA ASN A 309 59.24 6.98 17.74
C ASN A 309 58.31 6.61 16.56
N TYR A 310 57.24 7.37 16.31
CA TYR A 310 56.34 7.11 15.19
C TYR A 310 57.05 7.06 13.83
N THR A 311 57.94 8.00 13.52
CA THR A 311 58.71 8.02 12.25
C THR A 311 59.59 6.77 12.07
N LYS A 312 60.15 6.25 13.15
CA LYS A 312 60.93 4.99 13.11
C LYS A 312 60.01 3.79 12.87
N MET A 313 58.82 3.79 13.45
CA MET A 313 57.83 2.74 13.27
C MET A 313 57.30 2.69 11.82
N THR A 314 56.99 3.84 11.24
CA THR A 314 56.45 3.92 9.86
C THR A 314 57.45 3.49 8.79
N THR A 315 58.75 3.59 9.07
CA THR A 315 59.82 3.16 8.16
C THR A 315 60.21 1.68 8.31
N THR A 316 59.90 1.05 9.45
CA THR A 316 60.32 -0.32 9.78
C THR A 316 59.20 -1.35 9.61
N LEU A 317 57.94 -0.97 9.82
CA LEU A 317 56.80 -1.87 9.69
C LEU A 317 56.25 -1.92 8.26
N ASN A 318 55.72 -3.10 7.89
CA ASN A 318 54.91 -3.23 6.68
C ASN A 318 53.62 -2.38 6.82
N VAL A 319 53.19 -1.74 5.74
CA VAL A 319 52.01 -0.85 5.68
C VAL A 319 50.77 -1.50 6.27
N GLU A 320 50.51 -2.77 5.96
CA GLU A 320 49.34 -3.51 6.47
C GLU A 320 49.40 -3.70 8.00
N LYS A 321 50.58 -4.02 8.54
CA LYS A 321 50.79 -4.16 9.99
C LYS A 321 50.71 -2.81 10.70
N LEU A 322 51.30 -1.77 10.11
CA LEU A 322 51.26 -0.40 10.61
C LEU A 322 49.81 0.10 10.71
N VAL A 323 49.01 -0.05 9.64
CA VAL A 323 47.61 0.39 9.64
C VAL A 323 46.78 -0.39 10.66
N ARG A 324 46.99 -1.70 10.82
CA ARG A 324 46.32 -2.50 11.86
C ARG A 324 46.68 -2.04 13.27
N LEU A 325 47.97 -1.83 13.53
CA LEU A 325 48.46 -1.35 14.83
C LEU A 325 47.85 0.02 15.17
N LEU A 326 47.86 0.96 14.21
CA LEU A 326 47.27 2.28 14.40
C LEU A 326 45.74 2.21 14.57
N HIS A 327 45.07 1.31 13.85
CA HIS A 327 43.63 1.11 14.01
C HIS A 327 43.28 0.57 15.39
N ASP A 328 44.03 -0.42 15.90
CA ASP A 328 43.86 -0.97 17.25
C ASP A 328 44.14 0.11 18.31
N LEU A 329 45.29 0.78 18.22
CA LEU A 329 45.69 1.83 19.15
C LEU A 329 44.67 2.99 19.22
N TYR A 330 44.33 3.58 18.08
CA TYR A 330 43.37 4.69 18.03
C TYR A 330 41.93 4.23 18.30
N GLY A 331 41.59 2.97 18.01
CA GLY A 331 40.31 2.36 18.41
C GLY A 331 40.16 2.30 19.93
N ARG A 332 41.20 1.85 20.63
CA ARG A 332 41.24 1.85 22.11
C ARG A 332 41.16 3.28 22.66
N PHE A 333 41.84 4.25 22.04
CA PHE A 333 41.75 5.66 22.45
C PHE A 333 40.36 6.27 22.23
N ASP A 334 39.70 5.99 21.09
CA ASP A 334 38.33 6.44 20.82
C ASP A 334 37.34 5.88 21.87
N MET A 335 37.52 4.61 22.26
CA MET A 335 36.73 3.96 23.33
C MET A 335 36.97 4.61 24.69
N ALA A 336 38.23 4.84 25.06
CA ALA A 336 38.59 5.52 26.30
C ALA A 336 38.03 6.97 26.32
N ALA A 337 38.18 7.72 25.23
CA ALA A 337 37.66 9.07 25.10
C ALA A 337 36.14 9.13 25.31
N THR A 338 35.41 8.15 24.77
CA THR A 338 33.96 8.02 24.97
C THR A 338 33.60 7.81 26.45
N GLN A 339 34.37 7.00 27.19
CA GLN A 339 34.13 6.72 28.60
C GLN A 339 34.44 7.87 29.54
N PHE A 340 35.46 8.67 29.21
CA PHE A 340 35.79 9.91 29.93
C PHE A 340 34.99 11.12 29.42
N GLU A 341 34.02 10.92 28.52
CA GLU A 341 33.22 12.01 27.92
C GLU A 341 34.07 13.11 27.26
N VAL A 342 35.23 12.73 26.71
CA VAL A 342 36.16 13.61 26.00
C VAL A 342 35.91 13.49 24.51
N GLN A 343 35.81 14.62 23.83
CA GLN A 343 35.54 14.67 22.39
C GLN A 343 36.85 14.71 21.60
N ARG A 344 37.06 13.74 20.72
CA ARG A 344 38.12 13.80 19.70
C ARG A 344 37.78 14.87 18.67
N ILE A 345 38.75 15.72 18.35
CA ILE A 345 38.63 16.75 17.30
C ILE A 345 39.16 16.21 15.97
N LYS A 346 40.44 15.86 15.91
CA LYS A 346 41.10 15.34 14.70
C LYS A 346 42.40 14.61 15.05
N PHE A 347 42.96 13.92 14.06
CA PHE A 347 44.36 13.49 14.09
C PHE A 347 45.23 14.56 13.44
N LEU A 348 46.38 14.83 14.02
CA LEU A 348 47.41 15.72 13.49
C LEU A 348 48.67 14.89 13.24
N GLY A 349 48.69 14.15 12.13
CA GLY A 349 49.73 13.14 11.90
C GLY A 349 49.57 11.98 12.87
N ASP A 350 50.57 11.77 13.72
CA ASP A 350 50.64 10.83 14.84
C ASP A 350 49.99 11.35 16.13
N CYS A 351 49.77 12.65 16.22
CA CYS A 351 49.16 13.28 17.39
C CYS A 351 47.64 13.08 17.43
N TYR A 352 47.16 12.59 18.58
CA TYR A 352 45.76 12.42 18.95
C TYR A 352 45.29 13.64 19.75
N TYR A 353 44.33 14.38 19.19
CA TYR A 353 43.92 15.69 19.70
C TYR A 353 42.46 15.71 20.18
N CYS A 354 42.26 16.09 21.44
CA CYS A 354 41.00 15.94 22.18
C CYS A 354 40.66 17.13 23.08
N VAL A 355 39.37 17.29 23.40
CA VAL A 355 38.85 18.36 24.26
C VAL A 355 37.73 17.84 25.15
N ALA A 356 37.83 18.10 26.45
CA ALA A 356 36.80 17.84 27.44
C ALA A 356 35.95 19.10 27.69
N GLY A 357 34.66 18.94 27.98
CA GLY A 357 33.74 20.07 28.27
C GLY A 357 33.14 20.76 27.03
N LEU A 358 33.49 20.32 25.81
CA LEU A 358 33.07 20.97 24.56
C LEU A 358 31.60 20.69 24.19
N MET A 359 31.16 19.44 24.35
CA MET A 359 29.79 19.01 23.99
C MET A 359 28.77 19.46 25.04
N ARG A 360 29.11 19.25 26.30
CA ARG A 360 28.36 19.70 27.46
C ARG A 360 29.38 20.26 28.45
N PRO A 361 29.15 21.47 28.99
CA PRO A 361 29.97 21.98 30.08
C PRO A 361 29.98 20.95 31.21
N SER A 362 31.17 20.53 31.64
CA SER A 362 31.37 19.55 32.69
C SER A 362 32.33 20.13 33.72
N PRO A 363 31.96 20.21 35.01
CA PRO A 363 32.88 20.72 36.04
C PRO A 363 34.11 19.80 36.22
N ASP A 364 34.01 18.54 35.81
CA ASP A 364 35.09 17.55 35.89
C ASP A 364 35.92 17.49 34.59
N HIS A 365 35.90 18.52 33.75
CA HIS A 365 36.56 18.48 32.43
C HIS A 365 38.07 18.19 32.53
N ALA A 366 38.78 18.79 33.50
CA ALA A 366 40.21 18.51 33.74
C ALA A 366 40.45 17.08 34.22
N LYS A 367 39.66 16.61 35.19
CA LYS A 367 39.74 15.24 35.73
C LYS A 367 39.51 14.20 34.64
N ASN A 368 38.53 14.42 33.78
CA ASN A 368 38.23 13.55 32.64
C ASN A 368 39.37 13.55 31.60
N CYS A 369 39.94 14.71 31.29
CA CYS A 369 41.03 14.82 30.31
C CYS A 369 42.33 14.17 30.83
N VAL A 370 42.70 14.39 32.09
CA VAL A 370 43.86 13.74 32.72
C VAL A 370 43.62 12.23 32.89
N GLY A 371 42.41 11.82 33.28
CA GLY A 371 42.03 10.41 33.33
C GLY A 371 42.17 9.70 31.97
N LEU A 372 41.77 10.37 30.88
CA LEU A 372 42.00 9.88 29.52
C LEU A 372 43.50 9.76 29.21
N GLY A 373 44.30 10.77 29.55
CA GLY A 373 45.75 10.75 29.31
C GLY A 373 46.45 9.58 30.03
N LEU A 374 46.12 9.35 31.31
CA LEU A 374 46.62 8.21 32.07
C LEU A 374 46.18 6.87 31.47
N SER A 375 44.92 6.80 31.02
CA SER A 375 44.41 5.62 30.31
C SER A 375 45.15 5.36 29.00
N MET A 376 45.43 6.39 28.20
CA MET A 376 46.20 6.27 26.95
C MET A 376 47.61 5.71 27.19
N ILE A 377 48.28 6.15 28.27
CA ILE A 377 49.60 5.62 28.66
C ILE A 377 49.51 4.12 29.00
N SER A 378 48.45 3.70 29.72
CA SER A 378 48.22 2.28 30.01
C SER A 378 47.97 1.45 28.73
N HIS A 379 47.10 1.94 27.85
CA HIS A 379 46.76 1.26 26.58
C HIS A 379 47.96 1.17 25.64
N ILE A 380 48.78 2.22 25.52
CA ILE A 380 49.97 2.15 24.66
C ILE A 380 51.01 1.17 25.24
N GLN A 381 51.15 1.07 26.56
CA GLN A 381 52.01 0.06 27.20
C GLN A 381 51.51 -1.37 26.98
N GLU A 382 50.20 -1.57 26.87
CA GLU A 382 49.62 -2.86 26.50
C GLU A 382 49.87 -3.20 25.03
N VAL A 383 49.56 -2.28 24.11
CA VAL A 383 49.83 -2.44 22.67
C VAL A 383 51.32 -2.67 22.41
N ARG A 384 52.21 -1.98 23.15
CA ARG A 384 53.66 -2.19 23.14
C ARG A 384 54.03 -3.64 23.45
N ARG A 385 53.39 -4.24 24.46
CA ARG A 385 53.61 -5.63 24.90
C ARG A 385 53.00 -6.65 23.95
N GLU A 386 51.80 -6.39 23.42
CA GLU A 386 51.09 -7.30 22.54
C GLU A 386 51.72 -7.41 21.14
N HIS A 387 52.15 -6.27 20.58
CA HIS A 387 52.66 -6.21 19.20
C HIS A 387 54.19 -6.18 19.13
N ASP A 388 54.90 -6.23 20.26
CA ASP A 388 56.37 -6.19 20.37
C ASP A 388 57.01 -5.01 19.61
N VAL A 389 56.46 -3.82 19.83
CA VAL A 389 56.90 -2.57 19.16
C VAL A 389 57.42 -1.58 20.20
N ASP A 390 58.49 -0.84 19.90
CA ASP A 390 59.08 0.14 20.82
C ASP A 390 58.40 1.52 20.72
N ILE A 391 57.21 1.62 21.31
CA ILE A 391 56.35 2.81 21.25
C ILE A 391 56.06 3.37 22.64
N ASN A 392 55.94 4.69 22.74
CA ASN A 392 55.54 5.40 23.94
C ASN A 392 54.75 6.66 23.56
N MET A 393 54.23 7.41 24.53
CA MET A 393 53.40 8.58 24.29
C MET A 393 53.83 9.76 25.16
N ARG A 394 53.86 10.95 24.56
CA ARG A 394 53.90 12.24 25.29
C ARG A 394 52.49 12.80 25.31
N ILE A 395 52.06 13.32 26.46
CA ILE A 395 50.72 13.87 26.62
C ILE A 395 50.80 15.22 27.32
N GLY A 396 50.23 16.25 26.72
CA GLY A 396 50.08 17.60 27.27
C GLY A 396 48.62 17.95 27.51
N VAL A 397 48.29 18.50 28.68
CA VAL A 397 46.93 18.92 29.05
C VAL A 397 46.93 20.35 29.59
N HIS A 398 46.01 21.16 29.09
CA HIS A 398 45.80 22.55 29.53
C HIS A 398 44.32 22.88 29.67
N SER A 399 43.93 23.55 30.75
CA SER A 399 42.59 24.08 30.98
C SER A 399 42.55 25.57 30.64
N GLY A 400 41.56 25.98 29.85
CA GLY A 400 41.39 27.35 29.37
C GLY A 400 40.15 27.52 28.48
N SER A 401 40.17 28.56 27.65
CA SER A 401 39.08 28.97 26.76
C SER A 401 39.41 28.67 25.29
N VAL A 402 38.41 28.20 24.54
CA VAL A 402 38.54 27.88 23.11
C VAL A 402 37.40 28.44 22.29
N ILE A 403 37.71 28.72 21.04
CA ILE A 403 36.73 29.03 19.99
C ILE A 403 36.59 27.77 19.15
N ALA A 404 35.40 27.18 19.14
CA ALA A 404 35.09 26.00 18.35
C ALA A 404 34.21 26.35 17.16
N GLY A 405 34.42 25.72 16.02
CA GLY A 405 33.56 25.97 14.87
C GLY A 405 33.83 25.09 13.67
N VAL A 406 33.00 25.25 12.64
CA VAL A 406 33.10 24.52 11.38
C VAL A 406 33.60 25.46 10.29
N ILE A 407 34.67 25.06 9.60
CA ILE A 407 35.24 25.78 8.46
C ILE A 407 35.15 24.91 7.20
N GLY A 408 35.08 25.58 6.05
CA GLY A 408 35.08 24.96 4.73
C GLY A 408 33.71 24.97 4.07
N GLU A 409 33.68 24.69 2.76
CA GLU A 409 32.45 24.61 1.97
C GLU A 409 32.26 23.20 1.40
N ALA A 410 33.28 22.69 0.69
CA ALA A 410 33.24 21.34 0.12
C ALA A 410 33.67 20.25 1.12
N LYS A 411 34.62 20.59 2.01
CA LYS A 411 35.12 19.71 3.07
C LYS A 411 34.96 20.43 4.39
N LEU A 412 33.84 20.19 5.05
CA LEU A 412 33.57 20.76 6.37
C LEU A 412 34.50 20.10 7.38
N GLN A 413 35.23 20.94 8.11
CA GLN A 413 36.11 20.50 9.18
C GLN A 413 35.68 21.21 10.46
N TYR A 414 35.31 20.43 11.47
CA TYR A 414 35.14 20.93 12.83
C TYR A 414 36.50 21.00 13.51
N ASP A 415 36.83 22.15 14.08
CA ASP A 415 38.11 22.37 14.74
C ASP A 415 37.96 23.42 15.84
N ILE A 416 39.02 23.59 16.64
CA ILE A 416 39.07 24.58 17.71
C ILE A 416 40.33 25.45 17.61
N TRP A 417 40.22 26.69 18.05
CA TRP A 417 41.27 27.70 17.99
C TRP A 417 41.35 28.48 19.30
N GLY A 418 42.55 28.95 19.64
CA GLY A 418 42.79 29.79 20.82
C GLY A 418 44.25 29.77 21.21
N THR A 419 44.63 30.71 22.08
CA THR A 419 45.97 30.74 22.68
C THR A 419 46.18 29.49 23.55
N ASP A 420 45.15 29.08 24.28
CA ASP A 420 45.17 27.94 25.20
C ASP A 420 45.38 26.61 24.46
N VAL A 421 44.91 26.50 23.21
CA VAL A 421 45.21 25.37 22.30
C VAL A 421 46.71 25.31 21.98
N THR A 422 47.31 26.47 21.74
CA THR A 422 48.75 26.55 21.43
C THR A 422 49.56 26.19 22.68
N ILE A 423 49.15 26.64 23.87
CA ILE A 423 49.80 26.27 25.13
C ILE A 423 49.75 24.75 25.34
N ALA A 424 48.60 24.11 25.13
CA ALA A 424 48.46 22.65 25.23
C ALA A 424 49.41 21.89 24.28
N ASN A 425 49.56 22.38 23.04
CA ASN A 425 50.48 21.81 22.05
C ASN A 425 51.95 21.92 22.50
N HIS A 426 52.35 23.06 23.09
CA HIS A 426 53.71 23.23 23.62
C HIS A 426 53.96 22.41 24.91
N LEU A 427 52.92 22.14 25.71
CA LEU A 427 53.03 21.23 26.85
C LEU A 427 53.26 19.79 26.40
N GLU A 428 52.64 19.33 25.31
CA GLU A 428 52.94 18.00 24.77
C GLU A 428 54.36 17.94 24.24
N SER A 429 54.78 18.92 23.43
CA SER A 429 56.09 18.89 22.78
C SER A 429 57.28 18.96 23.76
N THR A 430 57.09 19.63 24.90
CA THR A 430 58.06 19.71 26.01
C THR A 430 57.87 18.60 27.05
N GLY A 431 56.89 17.71 26.85
CA GLY A 431 56.53 16.64 27.76
C GLY A 431 57.48 15.45 27.77
N SER A 432 57.50 14.75 28.90
CA SER A 432 58.27 13.51 29.06
C SER A 432 57.43 12.28 28.71
N PRO A 433 57.97 11.30 27.95
CA PRO A 433 57.23 10.09 27.58
C PRO A 433 56.77 9.29 28.81
N GLY A 434 55.50 8.84 28.81
CA GLY A 434 54.92 8.05 29.90
C GLY A 434 54.38 8.85 31.09
N PHE A 435 54.38 10.19 31.00
CA PHE A 435 53.77 11.10 31.97
C PHE A 435 52.72 11.98 31.29
N VAL A 436 51.75 12.47 32.07
CA VAL A 436 50.81 13.50 31.62
C VAL A 436 51.32 14.86 32.08
N HIS A 437 51.72 15.71 31.14
CA HIS A 437 52.23 17.05 31.40
C HIS A 437 51.07 18.04 31.49
N VAL A 438 50.89 18.68 32.65
CA VAL A 438 49.78 19.59 32.92
C VAL A 438 50.26 21.00 33.21
N SER A 439 49.46 22.01 32.87
CA SER A 439 49.65 23.38 33.34
C SER A 439 49.16 23.56 34.78
N ALA A 440 49.58 24.66 35.42
CA ALA A 440 49.04 25.07 36.71
C ALA A 440 47.52 25.31 36.68
N SER A 441 46.96 25.80 35.57
CA SER A 441 45.51 25.96 35.43
C SER A 441 44.79 24.63 35.57
N THR A 442 45.26 23.58 34.87
CA THR A 442 44.70 22.23 35.00
C THR A 442 44.94 21.65 36.38
N LEU A 443 46.13 21.86 36.98
CA LEU A 443 46.43 21.34 38.30
C LEU A 443 45.51 21.93 39.39
N ASN A 444 45.14 23.20 39.27
CA ASN A 444 44.22 23.87 40.21
C ASN A 444 42.79 23.32 40.15
N GLU A 445 42.41 22.68 39.04
CA GLU A 445 41.10 22.02 38.84
C GLU A 445 41.13 20.53 39.26
N LEU A 446 42.28 20.01 39.69
CA LEU A 446 42.44 18.64 40.16
C LEU A 446 42.59 18.60 41.67
N GLU A 447 42.26 17.46 42.27
CA GLU A 447 42.53 17.19 43.68
C GLU A 447 43.96 16.63 43.85
N PRO A 448 44.89 17.35 44.49
CA PRO A 448 46.30 16.93 44.56
C PRO A 448 46.52 15.59 45.30
N SER A 449 45.59 15.18 46.16
CA SER A 449 45.63 13.91 46.90
C SER A 449 45.48 12.67 46.00
N GLU A 450 44.83 12.80 44.85
CA GLU A 450 44.54 11.69 43.94
C GLU A 450 45.73 11.33 43.04
N TYR A 451 46.68 12.24 42.84
CA TYR A 451 47.73 12.15 41.82
C TYR A 451 49.15 12.27 42.39
N THR A 452 50.09 11.59 41.76
CA THR A 452 51.53 11.76 42.05
C THR A 452 52.09 12.87 41.16
N ILE A 453 52.37 14.03 41.75
CA ILE A 453 52.77 15.26 41.04
C ILE A 453 54.29 15.48 41.16
N ILE A 454 54.93 15.73 40.02
CA ILE A 454 56.37 15.96 39.85
C ILE A 454 56.56 17.35 39.20
N PRO A 455 57.62 18.12 39.52
CA PRO A 455 57.92 19.36 38.80
C PRO A 455 58.07 19.13 37.28
N GLY A 456 57.70 20.15 36.48
CA GLY A 456 57.79 20.12 35.02
C GLY A 456 59.21 19.95 34.47
N THR A 457 59.32 19.76 33.15
CA THR A 457 60.58 19.53 32.45
C THR A 457 61.41 20.81 32.28
N ASP A 458 62.74 20.68 32.21
CA ASP A 458 63.64 21.81 31.90
C ASP A 458 63.33 22.42 30.52
N ALA A 459 62.94 21.59 29.55
CA ALA A 459 62.51 22.03 28.23
C ALA A 459 61.28 22.95 28.27
N ALA A 460 60.36 22.76 29.23
CA ALA A 460 59.20 23.63 29.38
C ALA A 460 59.54 24.98 30.02
N LEU A 461 60.59 25.03 30.85
CA LEU A 461 61.11 26.28 31.43
C LEU A 461 61.77 27.16 30.36
N GLU A 462 62.44 26.54 29.38
CA GLU A 462 63.14 27.22 28.29
C GLU A 462 62.24 27.52 27.07
N ASP A 463 61.02 26.95 27.01
CA ASP A 463 60.11 27.18 25.88
C ASP A 463 59.60 28.64 25.83
N PRO A 464 59.75 29.33 24.69
CA PRO A 464 59.44 30.76 24.57
C PRO A 464 57.94 31.06 24.65
N VAL A 465 57.06 30.11 24.36
CA VAL A 465 55.61 30.31 24.39
C VAL A 465 55.09 30.13 25.81
N LEU A 466 55.55 29.10 26.53
CA LEU A 466 55.17 28.85 27.91
C LEU A 466 55.68 29.96 28.86
N SER A 467 56.94 30.39 28.69
CA SER A 467 57.51 31.48 29.48
C SER A 467 56.89 32.84 29.15
N LYS A 468 56.56 33.13 27.88
CA LYS A 468 55.83 34.35 27.50
C LYS A 468 54.45 34.47 28.17
N HIS A 469 53.76 33.36 28.38
CA HIS A 469 52.45 33.33 29.03
C HIS A 469 52.53 33.03 30.55
N ASN A 470 53.74 33.00 31.14
CA ASN A 470 53.98 32.69 32.55
C ASN A 470 53.32 31.39 33.03
N ILE A 471 53.34 30.33 32.21
CA ILE A 471 52.71 29.04 32.54
C ILE A 471 53.68 28.19 33.36
N SER A 472 53.35 27.94 34.63
CA SER A 472 54.01 26.89 35.41
C SER A 472 53.45 25.51 35.06
N THR A 473 54.34 24.51 35.02
CA THR A 473 54.02 23.18 34.49
C THR A 473 54.44 22.05 35.44
N PHE A 474 53.74 20.93 35.35
CA PHE A 474 53.89 19.78 36.25
C PHE A 474 53.71 18.46 35.49
N LEU A 475 54.31 17.38 35.96
CA LEU A 475 54.13 16.03 35.42
C LEU A 475 53.30 15.19 36.39
N ILE A 476 52.30 14.49 35.86
CA ILE A 476 51.49 13.51 36.59
C ILE A 476 51.92 12.11 36.18
N SER A 477 52.27 11.29 37.19
CA SER A 477 52.66 9.88 37.00
C SER A 477 51.44 8.96 36.97
N THR A 478 51.60 7.81 36.29
CA THR A 478 50.64 6.70 36.28
C THR A 478 50.65 5.87 37.58
N GLU A 479 51.67 6.04 38.42
CA GLU A 479 51.72 5.37 39.72
C GLU A 479 50.67 5.96 40.69
N PRO A 480 49.77 5.13 41.25
CA PRO A 480 48.71 5.61 42.12
C PRO A 480 49.29 6.24 43.38
N SER A 481 48.78 7.43 43.74
CA SER A 481 49.11 8.08 45.01
C SER A 481 48.86 7.11 46.19
N PRO A 482 49.73 7.07 47.22
CA PRO A 482 49.56 6.20 48.39
C PRO A 482 48.28 6.48 49.21
N HIS A 483 47.50 7.52 48.86
CA HIS A 483 46.19 7.85 49.44
C HIS A 483 45.00 7.69 48.47
N SER A 484 45.20 7.08 47.29
CA SER A 484 44.16 6.83 46.29
C SER A 484 43.09 5.84 46.82
N THR A 485 41.82 6.17 46.66
CA THR A 485 40.69 5.31 47.07
C THR A 485 40.55 4.10 46.15
N LYS A 486 40.24 2.92 46.70
CA LYS A 486 40.05 1.63 45.97
C LYS A 486 39.11 1.72 44.74
N ARG A 487 38.19 2.70 44.70
CA ARG A 487 37.28 2.96 43.57
C ARG A 487 37.99 3.51 42.33
N THR A 488 39.01 4.35 42.52
CA THR A 488 39.78 4.96 41.43
C THR A 488 40.67 3.90 40.78
N THR A 489 41.33 3.06 41.59
CA THR A 489 42.16 1.94 41.13
C THR A 489 41.38 0.87 40.37
N GLN A 490 40.19 0.46 40.87
CA GLN A 490 39.32 -0.49 40.16
C GLN A 490 38.81 0.03 38.81
N ARG A 491 38.56 1.34 38.68
CA ARG A 491 38.16 1.94 37.40
C ARG A 491 39.30 1.78 36.39
N PHE A 492 40.53 2.17 36.73
CA PHE A 492 41.71 2.04 35.87
C PHE A 492 42.05 0.59 35.47
N GLU A 493 41.90 -0.40 36.36
CA GLU A 493 42.13 -1.83 36.04
C GLU A 493 41.04 -2.44 35.14
N SER A 494 39.78 -2.03 35.28
CA SER A 494 38.69 -2.47 34.38
C SER A 494 38.80 -1.86 32.96
N LEU A 495 39.57 -0.77 32.84
CA LEU A 495 39.75 0.02 31.62
C LEU A 495 40.82 -0.57 30.67
N SER A 496 41.77 -1.36 31.17
CA SER A 496 42.82 -1.99 30.35
C SER A 496 42.38 -3.28 29.64
N HIS A 497 41.17 -3.79 29.87
CA HIS A 497 40.67 -5.05 29.30
C HIS A 497 39.49 -4.84 28.32
N MET A 498 39.63 -3.90 27.38
CA MET A 498 38.56 -3.63 26.41
C MET A 498 38.92 -4.12 25.00
N ASP A 499 38.28 -5.22 24.60
CA ASP A 499 38.27 -5.69 23.21
C ASP A 499 37.40 -4.76 22.34
N ILE A 500 37.93 -4.36 21.18
CA ILE A 500 37.16 -3.66 20.15
C ILE A 500 36.12 -4.66 19.60
N PRO A 501 34.80 -4.45 19.82
CA PRO A 501 33.81 -5.36 19.27
C PRO A 501 33.89 -5.32 17.75
N ALA A 502 34.22 -6.46 17.13
CA ALA A 502 34.18 -6.62 15.69
C ALA A 502 32.80 -6.19 15.19
N ARG A 503 32.77 -5.13 14.37
CA ARG A 503 31.53 -4.57 13.82
C ARG A 503 30.80 -5.72 13.12
N PRO A 504 29.63 -6.18 13.62
CA PRO A 504 28.96 -7.30 12.98
C PRO A 504 28.63 -6.93 11.54
N ASP A 505 28.72 -7.89 10.62
CA ASP A 505 28.47 -7.73 9.18
C ASP A 505 27.08 -7.12 8.92
N LEU A 506 27.03 -5.78 8.95
CA LEU A 506 25.82 -4.96 8.96
C LEU A 506 25.02 -5.10 7.66
N TYR A 507 25.63 -5.66 6.61
CA TYR A 507 25.02 -5.83 5.30
C TYR A 507 24.11 -7.07 5.25
N ARG A 508 24.49 -8.21 5.86
CA ARG A 508 23.70 -9.45 5.76
C ARG A 508 22.42 -9.41 6.61
N THR A 509 22.44 -8.66 7.70
CA THR A 509 21.26 -8.41 8.56
C THR A 509 20.28 -7.41 7.94
N LYS A 510 20.74 -6.57 7.00
CA LYS A 510 19.94 -5.45 6.48
C LYS A 510 18.79 -5.91 5.60
N ASP A 511 19.03 -6.88 4.71
CA ASP A 511 18.00 -7.38 3.79
C ASP A 511 16.93 -8.19 4.53
N HIS A 512 17.32 -9.00 5.52
CA HIS A 512 16.37 -9.75 6.35
C HIS A 512 15.47 -8.83 7.18
N VAL A 513 16.05 -7.78 7.78
CA VAL A 513 15.30 -6.78 8.55
C VAL A 513 14.36 -5.97 7.66
N ILE A 514 14.78 -5.61 6.44
CA ILE A 514 13.92 -4.92 5.46
C ILE A 514 12.75 -5.83 5.06
N ASN A 515 13.00 -7.12 4.81
CA ASN A 515 11.95 -8.06 4.44
C ASN A 515 10.96 -8.32 5.59
N GLU A 516 11.43 -8.40 6.83
CA GLU A 516 10.54 -8.51 8.01
C GLU A 516 9.71 -7.23 8.22
N GLU A 517 10.33 -6.06 8.08
CA GLU A 517 9.63 -4.77 8.17
C GLU A 517 8.56 -4.63 7.07
N LEU A 518 8.88 -5.09 5.85
CA LEU A 518 7.97 -5.15 4.72
C LEU A 518 6.76 -6.06 5.02
N ARG A 519 7.00 -7.30 5.49
CA ARG A 519 5.93 -8.23 5.89
C ARG A 519 5.05 -7.66 6.99
N HIS A 520 5.65 -6.97 7.96
CA HIS A 520 4.91 -6.33 9.04
C HIS A 520 4.02 -5.18 8.52
N GLU A 521 4.49 -4.38 7.56
CA GLU A 521 3.67 -3.35 6.90
C GLU A 521 2.55 -3.95 6.03
N PHE A 522 2.76 -5.12 5.40
CA PHE A 522 1.71 -5.83 4.67
C PHE A 522 0.60 -6.36 5.57
N ARG A 523 0.94 -6.85 6.76
CA ARG A 523 -0.06 -7.26 7.77
C ARG A 523 -0.94 -6.09 8.22
N LYS A 524 -0.43 -4.85 8.15
CA LYS A 524 -1.19 -3.63 8.48
C LYS A 524 -2.00 -3.06 7.31
N MET A 525 -1.99 -3.69 6.13
CA MET A 525 -2.85 -3.23 5.03
C MET A 525 -4.32 -3.27 5.48
N PRO A 526 -5.07 -2.16 5.30
CA PRO A 526 -6.46 -2.10 5.69
C PRO A 526 -7.28 -3.07 4.84
N VAL A 527 -8.11 -3.85 5.51
CA VAL A 527 -9.20 -4.61 4.89
C VAL A 527 -10.52 -3.94 5.31
N SER A 528 -11.57 -4.10 4.50
CA SER A 528 -12.82 -3.35 4.64
C SER A 528 -13.31 -3.21 6.10
N SER A 529 -13.81 -2.02 6.44
CA SER A 529 -14.06 -1.55 7.81
C SER A 529 -15.10 -2.37 8.59
N PHE A 530 -15.83 -3.28 7.94
CA PHE A 530 -16.91 -4.08 8.52
C PHE A 530 -16.43 -5.18 9.48
N LYS A 531 -15.13 -5.51 9.50
CA LYS A 531 -14.53 -6.48 10.44
C LYS A 531 -14.70 -6.10 11.93
N GLN A 532 -15.03 -4.83 12.21
CA GLN A 532 -15.30 -4.32 13.57
C GLN A 532 -16.65 -4.74 14.15
N ILE A 533 -17.63 -5.16 13.34
CA ILE A 533 -18.99 -5.48 13.83
C ILE A 533 -19.05 -6.88 14.47
N PHE A 534 -18.29 -7.85 13.94
CA PHE A 534 -18.35 -9.25 14.37
C PHE A 534 -17.23 -9.68 15.34
N SER A 535 -16.27 -8.80 15.66
CA SER A 535 -15.18 -9.13 16.59
C SER A 535 -15.54 -8.76 18.03
N TRP A 536 -16.07 -9.73 18.79
CA TRP A 536 -16.27 -9.64 20.25
C TRP A 536 -14.98 -9.58 21.09
N ARG A 537 -13.81 -9.43 20.45
CA ARG A 537 -12.51 -9.39 21.13
C ARG A 537 -11.93 -7.99 21.14
N ARG A 538 -12.19 -7.29 22.23
CA ARG A 538 -11.56 -6.03 22.66
C ARG A 538 -10.04 -6.17 22.64
N ARG A 539 -9.32 -5.50 21.71
CA ARG A 539 -7.93 -5.11 21.95
C ARG A 539 -7.43 -3.99 21.03
N ASN A 540 -6.97 -2.92 21.67
CA ASN A 540 -6.23 -1.77 21.17
C ASN A 540 -5.30 -2.07 19.96
N GLN A 541 -5.76 -1.80 18.74
CA GLN A 541 -4.88 -1.54 17.60
C GLN A 541 -5.17 -0.13 17.11
N SER A 542 -4.08 0.62 16.92
CA SER A 542 -4.03 2.02 16.49
C SER A 542 -5.11 2.35 15.46
N ILE A 543 -5.87 3.41 15.75
CA ILE A 543 -6.83 4.04 14.84
C ILE A 543 -6.11 4.30 13.50
N ASP A 544 -6.44 3.49 12.48
CA ASP A 544 -5.86 3.62 11.15
C ASP A 544 -6.33 4.92 10.50
N LEU A 545 -5.39 5.83 10.22
CA LEU A 545 -5.61 7.14 9.60
C LEU A 545 -6.47 7.08 8.30
N LEU A 546 -6.47 5.95 7.59
CA LEU A 546 -7.22 5.78 6.34
C LEU A 546 -8.73 5.58 6.56
N SER A 547 -9.13 4.98 7.69
CA SER A 547 -10.56 4.84 8.04
C SER A 547 -11.25 6.18 8.29
N THR A 548 -10.46 7.24 8.51
CA THR A 548 -10.91 8.63 8.66
C THR A 548 -11.03 9.36 7.32
N ALA A 549 -10.38 8.83 6.26
CA ALA A 549 -10.24 9.51 4.96
C ALA A 549 -11.29 9.09 3.92
N VAL A 550 -11.98 7.95 4.11
CA VAL A 550 -13.00 7.41 3.19
C VAL A 550 -14.33 7.22 3.93
N THR A 551 -15.44 7.54 3.27
CA THR A 551 -16.79 7.34 3.82
C THR A 551 -17.17 5.86 3.88
N LYS A 552 -17.86 5.44 4.95
CA LYS A 552 -18.14 4.01 5.21
C LYS A 552 -19.15 3.36 4.25
N PHE A 553 -20.11 4.13 3.74
CA PHE A 553 -21.20 3.60 2.91
C PHE A 553 -20.95 3.77 1.41
N CYS A 554 -20.57 4.98 0.97
CA CYS A 554 -20.39 5.26 -0.46
C CYS A 554 -18.95 5.04 -0.95
N LEU A 555 -18.01 4.72 -0.05
CA LEU A 555 -16.58 4.53 -0.34
C LEU A 555 -15.93 5.73 -1.07
N VAL A 556 -16.46 6.93 -0.86
CA VAL A 556 -15.97 8.20 -1.42
C VAL A 556 -14.92 8.79 -0.49
N TYR A 557 -13.84 9.37 -1.05
CA TYR A 557 -12.86 10.14 -0.27
C TYR A 557 -13.53 11.35 0.38
N ARG A 558 -13.29 11.55 1.68
CA ARG A 558 -13.81 12.69 2.44
C ARG A 558 -13.25 14.03 1.94
N ASP A 559 -12.06 14.01 1.35
CA ASP A 559 -11.46 15.16 0.67
C ASP A 559 -11.90 15.21 -0.80
N SER A 560 -12.69 16.23 -1.14
CA SER A 560 -13.21 16.46 -2.49
C SER A 560 -12.10 16.63 -3.54
N ASN A 561 -10.94 17.16 -3.17
CA ASN A 561 -9.83 17.32 -4.12
C ASN A 561 -9.19 15.99 -4.50
N LEU A 562 -9.09 15.05 -3.54
CA LEU A 562 -8.58 13.71 -3.78
C LEU A 562 -9.58 12.88 -4.58
N GLU A 563 -10.87 12.97 -4.24
CA GLU A 563 -11.95 12.35 -5.01
C GLU A 563 -11.95 12.84 -6.47
N CYS A 564 -11.85 14.15 -6.67
CA CYS A 564 -11.80 14.74 -8.01
C CYS A 564 -10.59 14.23 -8.81
N LYS A 565 -9.40 14.17 -8.20
CA LYS A 565 -8.21 13.60 -8.84
C LYS A 565 -8.35 12.11 -9.16
N TYR A 566 -8.98 11.35 -8.27
CA TYR A 566 -9.26 9.94 -8.48
C TYR A 566 -10.23 9.72 -9.64
N LEU A 567 -11.34 10.46 -9.70
CA LEU A 567 -12.31 10.38 -10.78
C LEU A 567 -11.72 10.83 -12.14
N HIS A 568 -10.80 11.79 -12.15
CA HIS A 568 -10.09 12.22 -13.37
C HIS A 568 -8.94 11.28 -13.77
N SER A 569 -8.66 10.23 -13.01
CA SER A 569 -7.67 9.23 -13.41
C SER A 569 -8.17 8.44 -14.64
N PRO A 570 -7.28 8.11 -15.59
CA PRO A 570 -7.68 7.41 -16.80
C PRO A 570 -8.14 5.98 -16.49
N ASP A 571 -9.23 5.55 -17.12
CA ASP A 571 -9.75 4.19 -16.95
C ASP A 571 -9.15 3.25 -17.99
N LEU A 572 -8.16 2.47 -17.57
CA LEU A 572 -7.44 1.52 -18.42
C LEU A 572 -8.18 0.18 -18.59
N MET A 573 -9.21 -0.07 -17.77
CA MET A 573 -10.05 -1.27 -17.80
C MET A 573 -11.25 -1.14 -18.74
N PHE A 574 -11.54 0.07 -19.23
CA PHE A 574 -12.63 0.38 -20.14
C PHE A 574 -12.80 -0.59 -21.32
N LYS A 575 -11.70 -1.09 -21.91
CA LYS A 575 -11.73 -2.06 -23.02
C LYS A 575 -12.46 -3.36 -22.67
N TYR A 576 -12.37 -3.80 -21.42
CA TYR A 576 -13.03 -5.00 -20.94
C TYR A 576 -14.52 -4.72 -20.68
N SER A 577 -14.86 -3.60 -20.06
CA SER A 577 -16.26 -3.20 -19.83
C SER A 577 -17.04 -3.03 -21.14
N MET A 578 -16.39 -2.52 -22.21
CA MET A 578 -16.99 -2.45 -23.55
C MET A 578 -17.25 -3.83 -24.17
N LEU A 579 -16.36 -4.82 -23.97
CA LEU A 579 -16.58 -6.18 -24.46
C LEU A 579 -17.78 -6.84 -23.77
N LEU A 580 -17.90 -6.63 -22.46
CA LEU A 580 -19.03 -7.15 -21.70
C LEU A 580 -20.35 -6.48 -22.11
N SER A 581 -20.37 -5.15 -22.23
CA SER A 581 -21.54 -4.42 -22.72
C SER A 581 -21.95 -4.88 -24.12
N TRP A 582 -21.01 -5.08 -25.04
CA TRP A 582 -21.33 -5.66 -26.34
C TRP A 582 -21.96 -7.06 -26.22
N SER A 583 -21.41 -7.93 -25.37
CA SER A 583 -21.91 -9.30 -25.17
C SER A 583 -23.33 -9.33 -24.59
N ILE A 584 -23.61 -8.47 -23.60
CA ILE A 584 -24.95 -8.35 -23.00
C ILE A 584 -25.92 -7.66 -23.96
N GLY A 585 -25.48 -6.66 -24.73
CA GLY A 585 -26.30 -6.04 -25.77
C GLY A 585 -26.76 -7.06 -26.83
N CYS A 586 -25.87 -7.95 -27.30
CA CYS A 586 -26.25 -9.04 -28.21
C CYS A 586 -27.30 -9.97 -27.61
N SER A 587 -27.22 -10.19 -26.30
CA SER A 587 -28.12 -11.10 -25.59
C SER A 587 -29.47 -10.46 -25.33
N LEU A 588 -29.52 -9.16 -25.02
CA LEU A 588 -30.76 -8.39 -24.90
C LEU A 588 -31.50 -8.31 -26.24
N ALA A 589 -30.80 -8.08 -27.34
CA ALA A 589 -31.39 -8.12 -28.68
C ALA A 589 -31.97 -9.50 -29.01
N TYR A 590 -31.29 -10.59 -28.59
CA TYR A 590 -31.81 -11.94 -28.76
C TYR A 590 -33.08 -12.19 -27.94
N ILE A 591 -33.09 -11.79 -26.67
CA ILE A 591 -34.26 -11.92 -25.78
C ILE A 591 -35.43 -11.10 -26.34
N GLN A 592 -35.18 -9.88 -26.82
CA GLN A 592 -36.18 -9.04 -27.46
C GLN A 592 -36.75 -9.70 -28.72
N LEU A 593 -35.90 -10.27 -29.58
CA LEU A 593 -36.33 -10.95 -30.80
C LEU A 593 -37.25 -12.16 -30.52
N MET A 594 -36.98 -12.92 -29.45
CA MET A 594 -37.78 -14.08 -29.08
C MET A 594 -39.07 -13.71 -28.32
N SER A 595 -39.13 -12.49 -27.75
CA SER A 595 -40.25 -12.04 -26.91
C SER A 595 -41.32 -11.23 -27.67
N LEU A 596 -41.07 -10.81 -28.91
CA LEU A 596 -41.98 -9.96 -29.69
C LEU A 596 -42.78 -10.76 -30.73
N GLY A 597 -44.08 -10.44 -30.84
CA GLY A 597 -44.96 -10.93 -31.91
C GLY A 597 -44.78 -10.18 -33.25
N GLU A 598 -45.42 -10.69 -34.31
CA GLU A 598 -45.21 -10.26 -35.72
C GLU A 598 -45.42 -8.76 -36.00
N GLY A 599 -46.18 -8.02 -35.16
CA GLY A 599 -46.59 -6.63 -35.43
C GLY A 599 -45.57 -5.53 -35.13
N VAL A 600 -44.69 -5.69 -34.12
CA VAL A 600 -43.75 -4.63 -33.63
C VAL A 600 -42.29 -4.94 -34.01
N LEU A 601 -42.09 -5.98 -34.82
CA LEU A 601 -40.79 -6.57 -35.13
C LEU A 601 -39.83 -5.60 -35.85
N LEU A 602 -40.32 -4.74 -36.76
CA LEU A 602 -39.45 -3.89 -37.58
C LEU A 602 -38.81 -2.74 -36.78
N GLU A 603 -39.56 -2.07 -35.92
CA GLU A 603 -39.05 -0.96 -35.11
C GLU A 603 -38.06 -1.45 -34.04
N ALA A 604 -38.35 -2.61 -33.45
CA ALA A 604 -37.47 -3.31 -32.51
C ALA A 604 -36.11 -3.68 -33.15
N ILE A 605 -36.15 -4.37 -34.31
CA ILE A 605 -34.94 -4.76 -35.04
C ILE A 605 -34.11 -3.53 -35.44
N LEU A 606 -34.76 -2.44 -35.86
CA LEU A 606 -34.04 -1.22 -36.23
C LEU A 606 -33.32 -0.60 -35.03
N LEU A 607 -33.96 -0.54 -33.87
CA LEU A 607 -33.29 -0.07 -32.64
C LEU A 607 -32.10 -0.98 -32.28
N ASP A 608 -32.29 -2.29 -32.27
CA ASP A 608 -31.23 -3.25 -31.94
C ASP A 608 -30.03 -3.15 -32.86
N VAL A 609 -30.26 -3.01 -34.17
CA VAL A 609 -29.19 -2.81 -35.15
C VAL A 609 -28.45 -1.49 -34.87
N VAL A 610 -29.15 -0.40 -34.55
CA VAL A 610 -28.51 0.88 -34.21
C VAL A 610 -27.67 0.76 -32.92
N VAL A 611 -28.20 0.10 -31.89
CA VAL A 611 -27.50 -0.08 -30.61
C VAL A 611 -26.28 -0.99 -30.78
N LEU A 612 -26.41 -2.12 -31.46
CA LEU A 612 -25.31 -3.06 -31.70
C LEU A 612 -24.24 -2.47 -32.63
N THR A 613 -24.60 -1.72 -33.66
CA THR A 613 -23.62 -1.02 -34.51
C THR A 613 -22.85 0.04 -33.72
N PHE A 614 -23.50 0.78 -32.83
CA PHE A 614 -22.82 1.71 -31.94
C PHE A 614 -21.86 0.99 -30.97
N LEU A 615 -22.32 -0.09 -30.31
CA LEU A 615 -21.50 -0.88 -29.39
C LEU A 615 -20.30 -1.53 -30.09
N THR A 616 -20.47 -2.05 -31.30
CA THR A 616 -19.35 -2.64 -32.09
C THR A 616 -18.31 -1.58 -32.47
N VAL A 617 -18.72 -0.36 -32.86
CA VAL A 617 -17.79 0.74 -33.14
C VAL A 617 -16.98 1.09 -31.88
N LEU A 618 -17.63 1.22 -30.72
CA LEU A 618 -16.93 1.49 -29.46
C LEU A 618 -15.98 0.34 -29.05
N LEU A 619 -16.38 -0.90 -29.28
CA LEU A 619 -15.56 -2.08 -29.02
C LEU A 619 -14.28 -2.05 -29.86
N VAL A 620 -14.41 -1.78 -31.17
CA VAL A 620 -13.28 -1.68 -32.09
C VAL A 620 -12.33 -0.56 -31.65
N ILE A 621 -12.85 0.64 -31.36
CA ILE A 621 -12.02 1.78 -30.90
C ILE A 621 -11.26 1.44 -29.61
N SER A 622 -11.91 0.73 -28.69
CA SER A 622 -11.33 0.40 -27.38
C SER A 622 -10.29 -0.73 -27.46
N TRP A 623 -10.50 -1.72 -28.31
CA TRP A 623 -9.61 -2.87 -28.47
C TRP A 623 -8.47 -2.66 -29.47
N TYR A 624 -8.58 -1.66 -30.35
CA TYR A 624 -7.61 -1.43 -31.43
C TYR A 624 -6.16 -1.35 -30.93
N LYS A 625 -5.91 -0.64 -29.82
CA LYS A 625 -4.58 -0.55 -29.18
C LYS A 625 -4.03 -1.91 -28.76
N LYS A 626 -4.86 -2.75 -28.14
CA LYS A 626 -4.49 -4.10 -27.69
C LYS A 626 -4.24 -5.03 -28.88
N PHE A 627 -5.03 -4.91 -29.94
CA PHE A 627 -4.82 -5.66 -31.18
C PHE A 627 -3.49 -5.31 -31.85
N CYS A 628 -3.16 -4.01 -31.93
CA CYS A 628 -1.85 -3.56 -32.42
C CYS A 628 -0.70 -4.09 -31.55
N TRP A 629 -0.87 -4.11 -30.22
CA TRP A 629 0.11 -4.70 -29.31
C TRP A 629 0.34 -6.18 -29.59
N LEU A 630 -0.72 -6.98 -29.67
CA LEU A 630 -0.64 -8.42 -29.91
C LEU A 630 0.11 -8.74 -31.21
N ARG A 631 -0.08 -7.90 -32.25
CA ARG A 631 0.52 -8.11 -33.57
C ARG A 631 1.96 -7.61 -33.70
N TYR A 632 2.30 -6.49 -33.04
CA TYR A 632 3.58 -5.80 -33.27
C TYR A 632 4.46 -5.66 -32.02
N GLY A 633 3.96 -6.04 -30.84
CA GLY A 633 4.59 -5.78 -29.54
C GLY A 633 5.90 -6.52 -29.29
N ASN A 634 6.20 -7.60 -30.03
CA ASN A 634 7.46 -8.36 -29.89
C ASN A 634 8.64 -7.76 -30.69
N ASN A 635 8.40 -6.79 -31.57
CA ASN A 635 9.45 -6.19 -32.40
C ASN A 635 9.83 -4.79 -31.88
N GLU A 636 10.65 -4.73 -30.82
CA GLU A 636 11.13 -3.47 -30.22
C GLU A 636 11.83 -2.52 -31.22
N ASN A 637 12.35 -3.06 -32.32
CA ASN A 637 13.11 -2.30 -33.32
C ASN A 637 12.28 -1.63 -34.44
N ASN A 638 10.97 -1.87 -34.52
CA ASN A 638 10.15 -1.26 -35.57
C ASN A 638 9.18 -0.22 -34.99
N ARG A 639 9.64 1.03 -34.90
CA ARG A 639 8.76 2.23 -34.84
C ARG A 639 7.99 2.35 -36.15
N GLN A 640 6.99 1.49 -36.36
CA GLN A 640 6.15 1.54 -37.55
C GLN A 640 5.34 2.83 -37.58
N ARG A 641 5.29 3.46 -38.74
CA ARG A 641 4.49 4.66 -38.98
C ARG A 641 3.04 4.24 -39.19
N PHE A 642 2.19 4.60 -38.25
CA PHE A 642 0.75 4.37 -38.36
C PHE A 642 0.11 5.39 -39.29
N GLY A 643 -0.87 4.95 -40.09
CA GLY A 643 -1.64 5.84 -40.96
C GLY A 643 -2.52 6.82 -40.17
N LYS A 644 -3.03 7.85 -40.85
CA LYS A 644 -3.87 8.90 -40.22
C LYS A 644 -5.09 8.33 -39.48
N LEU A 645 -5.70 7.26 -40.01
CA LEU A 645 -6.88 6.61 -39.43
C LEU A 645 -6.55 5.89 -38.11
N SER A 646 -5.46 5.13 -38.06
CA SER A 646 -4.97 4.49 -36.82
C SER A 646 -4.67 5.51 -35.72
N CYS A 647 -4.08 6.65 -36.09
CA CYS A 647 -3.78 7.72 -35.14
C CYS A 647 -5.01 8.45 -34.65
N TRP A 648 -6.01 8.61 -35.52
CA TRP A 648 -7.31 9.08 -35.10
C TRP A 648 -7.94 8.11 -34.08
N ILE A 649 -7.93 6.80 -34.33
CA ILE A 649 -8.44 5.79 -33.37
C ILE A 649 -7.68 5.84 -32.04
N PHE A 650 -6.35 5.91 -32.05
CA PHE A 650 -5.56 6.01 -30.82
C PHE A 650 -5.90 7.25 -30.01
N ARG A 651 -5.97 8.42 -30.66
CA ARG A 651 -6.36 9.68 -30.01
C ARG A 651 -7.78 9.63 -29.46
N THR A 652 -8.73 9.04 -30.20
CA THR A 652 -10.11 8.89 -29.75
C THR A 652 -10.19 7.96 -28.55
N SER A 653 -9.52 6.81 -28.57
CA SER A 653 -9.44 5.87 -27.45
C SER A 653 -8.83 6.53 -26.19
N GLU A 654 -7.73 7.27 -26.34
CA GLU A 654 -7.10 8.00 -25.21
C GLU A 654 -7.97 9.11 -24.64
N LYS A 655 -8.65 9.87 -25.51
CA LYS A 655 -9.61 10.88 -25.10
C LYS A 655 -10.77 10.26 -24.32
N ILE A 656 -11.27 9.10 -24.75
CA ILE A 656 -12.31 8.37 -24.03
C ILE A 656 -11.81 7.94 -22.65
N GLN A 657 -10.62 7.34 -22.56
CA GLN A 657 -10.09 6.85 -21.29
C GLN A 657 -9.78 7.98 -20.29
N ALA A 658 -9.29 9.13 -20.77
CA ALA A 658 -8.85 10.25 -19.94
C ALA A 658 -9.98 11.22 -19.54
N SER A 659 -11.04 11.36 -20.35
CA SER A 659 -12.12 12.32 -20.10
C SER A 659 -13.25 11.70 -19.29
N LEU A 660 -13.42 12.14 -18.04
CA LEU A 660 -14.52 11.70 -17.17
C LEU A 660 -15.90 11.93 -17.82
N SER A 661 -16.14 13.12 -18.37
CA SER A 661 -17.44 13.48 -18.96
C SER A 661 -17.81 12.59 -20.15
N LEU A 662 -16.83 12.20 -20.97
CA LEU A 662 -17.08 11.34 -22.12
C LEU A 662 -17.41 9.91 -21.68
N ARG A 663 -16.74 9.38 -20.65
CA ARG A 663 -17.06 8.06 -20.07
C ARG A 663 -18.47 8.03 -19.50
N ILE A 664 -18.85 9.06 -18.72
CA ILE A 664 -20.21 9.18 -18.17
C ILE A 664 -21.24 9.26 -19.30
N CYS A 665 -20.98 10.03 -20.36
CA CYS A 665 -21.88 10.13 -21.50
C CYS A 665 -22.07 8.78 -22.22
N ILE A 666 -20.98 8.05 -22.47
CA ILE A 666 -21.04 6.71 -23.09
C ILE A 666 -21.81 5.73 -22.18
N TYR A 667 -21.55 5.75 -20.88
CA TYR A 667 -22.27 4.92 -19.91
C TYR A 667 -23.78 5.23 -19.89
N LEU A 668 -24.15 6.50 -19.75
CA LEU A 668 -25.55 6.91 -19.75
C LEU A 668 -26.24 6.55 -21.07
N PHE A 669 -25.55 6.68 -22.20
CA PHE A 669 -26.07 6.26 -23.49
C PHE A 669 -26.36 4.76 -23.55
N ILE A 670 -25.42 3.91 -23.09
CA ILE A 670 -25.60 2.45 -23.03
C ILE A 670 -26.79 2.09 -22.12
N MET A 671 -26.88 2.72 -20.95
CA MET A 671 -27.99 2.51 -20.02
C MET A 671 -29.32 2.93 -20.64
N CYS A 672 -29.40 4.11 -21.26
CA CYS A 672 -30.60 4.55 -21.97
C CYS A 672 -30.98 3.57 -23.09
N ALA A 673 -30.02 3.12 -23.90
CA ALA A 673 -30.26 2.17 -24.99
C ALA A 673 -30.85 0.84 -24.48
N TYR A 674 -30.32 0.27 -23.40
CA TYR A 674 -30.88 -0.96 -22.83
C TYR A 674 -32.25 -0.76 -22.18
N ASN A 675 -32.51 0.40 -21.58
CA ASN A 675 -33.84 0.72 -21.08
C ASN A 675 -34.85 0.91 -22.23
N SER A 676 -34.42 1.49 -23.36
CA SER A 676 -35.27 1.58 -24.55
C SER A 676 -35.66 0.20 -25.11
N VAL A 677 -34.76 -0.78 -25.07
CA VAL A 677 -35.06 -2.19 -25.41
C VAL A 677 -36.17 -2.74 -24.51
N ILE A 678 -36.10 -2.53 -23.19
CA ILE A 678 -37.18 -2.94 -22.27
C ILE A 678 -38.49 -2.22 -22.58
N CYS A 679 -38.45 -0.90 -22.80
CA CYS A 679 -39.65 -0.13 -23.09
C CYS A 679 -40.37 -0.64 -24.34
N ILE A 680 -39.64 -1.08 -25.37
CA ILE A 680 -40.25 -1.67 -26.57
C ILE A 680 -40.90 -3.03 -26.27
N ILE A 681 -40.26 -3.87 -25.45
CA ILE A 681 -40.88 -5.13 -24.99
C ILE A 681 -42.21 -4.85 -24.28
N MET A 682 -42.28 -3.79 -23.47
CA MET A 682 -43.51 -3.38 -22.77
C MET A 682 -44.56 -2.73 -23.71
N MET A 683 -44.12 -1.92 -24.67
CA MET A 683 -45.01 -1.25 -25.65
C MET A 683 -45.55 -2.19 -26.71
N GLY A 684 -44.92 -3.35 -26.93
CA GLY A 684 -45.45 -4.41 -27.78
C GLY A 684 -46.77 -4.99 -27.26
N CYS A 685 -47.23 -4.56 -26.09
CA CYS A 685 -48.49 -4.95 -25.52
C CYS A 685 -49.62 -3.96 -25.80
N ASP A 686 -50.67 -4.42 -26.49
CA ASP A 686 -51.89 -3.63 -26.67
C ASP A 686 -52.70 -3.61 -25.37
N HIS A 687 -52.77 -2.42 -24.77
CA HIS A 687 -53.46 -2.18 -23.51
C HIS A 687 -54.96 -2.48 -23.61
N GLU A 688 -55.57 -2.27 -24.77
CA GLU A 688 -57.00 -2.51 -24.98
C GLU A 688 -57.30 -4.01 -25.07
N GLU A 689 -56.43 -4.78 -25.73
CA GLU A 689 -56.53 -6.24 -25.81
C GLU A 689 -56.30 -6.88 -24.43
N PHE A 690 -55.33 -6.40 -23.66
CA PHE A 690 -55.06 -6.87 -22.30
C PHE A 690 -56.23 -6.61 -21.33
N GLU A 691 -56.85 -5.42 -21.36
CA GLU A 691 -58.01 -5.13 -20.50
C GLU A 691 -59.21 -6.02 -20.82
N VAL A 692 -59.46 -6.30 -22.11
CA VAL A 692 -60.54 -7.18 -22.55
C VAL A 692 -60.29 -8.62 -22.08
N MET A 693 -59.07 -9.15 -22.26
CA MET A 693 -58.71 -10.49 -21.78
C MET A 693 -58.76 -10.61 -20.24
N TYR A 694 -58.36 -9.55 -19.53
CA TYR A 694 -58.43 -9.51 -18.07
C TYR A 694 -59.88 -9.53 -17.57
N ILE A 695 -60.77 -8.72 -18.19
CA ILE A 695 -62.20 -8.72 -17.85
C ILE A 695 -62.82 -10.09 -18.13
N ASP A 696 -62.52 -10.70 -19.28
CA ASP A 696 -63.03 -12.04 -19.63
C ASP A 696 -62.52 -13.12 -18.66
N SER A 697 -61.25 -13.09 -18.25
CA SER A 697 -60.71 -14.05 -17.27
C SER A 697 -61.43 -13.98 -15.91
N LYS A 698 -61.69 -12.75 -15.42
CA LYS A 698 -62.43 -12.52 -14.17
C LYS A 698 -63.90 -12.90 -14.25
N LEU A 699 -64.51 -12.78 -15.44
CA LEU A 699 -65.92 -13.05 -15.65
C LEU A 699 -66.21 -14.55 -15.84
N TYR A 700 -65.29 -15.30 -16.46
CA TYR A 700 -65.46 -16.72 -16.80
C TYR A 700 -64.66 -17.70 -15.94
N HIS A 701 -63.86 -17.22 -14.98
CA HIS A 701 -62.97 -18.06 -14.14
C HIS A 701 -62.03 -18.95 -14.97
N TYR A 702 -61.44 -18.40 -16.03
CA TYR A 702 -60.35 -19.08 -16.72
C TYR A 702 -59.05 -18.94 -15.90
N ASP A 703 -58.35 -20.05 -15.68
CA ASP A 703 -57.12 -20.10 -14.88
C ASP A 703 -55.91 -19.47 -15.60
N ASP A 704 -55.90 -19.43 -16.94
CA ASP A 704 -54.79 -18.88 -17.71
C ASP A 704 -55.07 -17.45 -18.19
N ILE A 705 -54.43 -16.49 -17.52
CA ILE A 705 -54.27 -15.14 -18.04
C ILE A 705 -53.20 -15.22 -19.14
N ASN A 706 -53.58 -15.08 -20.41
CA ASN A 706 -52.62 -14.81 -21.49
C ASN A 706 -52.04 -13.41 -21.27
N ILE A 707 -51.04 -13.32 -20.38
CA ILE A 707 -50.29 -12.09 -20.18
C ILE A 707 -49.46 -11.87 -21.44
N CYS A 708 -49.74 -10.77 -22.08
CA CYS A 708 -49.09 -10.19 -23.24
C CYS A 708 -47.54 -10.17 -23.20
N PHE A 709 -46.94 -10.26 -22.00
CA PHE A 709 -45.50 -10.46 -21.78
C PHE A 709 -45.27 -11.29 -20.51
N ASN A 710 -44.17 -12.03 -20.43
CA ASN A 710 -43.80 -12.77 -19.22
C ASN A 710 -43.10 -11.83 -18.19
N PRO A 711 -43.65 -11.64 -16.98
CA PRO A 711 -43.06 -10.81 -15.91
C PRO A 711 -41.63 -11.18 -15.52
N TRP A 712 -41.29 -12.46 -15.58
CA TRP A 712 -39.99 -12.99 -15.18
C TRP A 712 -38.89 -12.59 -16.17
N VAL A 713 -39.20 -12.58 -17.48
CA VAL A 713 -38.27 -12.15 -18.53
C VAL A 713 -37.86 -10.68 -18.34
N ILE A 714 -38.81 -9.81 -17.98
CA ILE A 714 -38.51 -8.40 -17.68
C ILE A 714 -37.61 -8.29 -16.46
N THR A 715 -37.94 -8.99 -15.37
CA THR A 715 -37.14 -9.01 -14.14
C THR A 715 -35.70 -9.46 -14.42
N ASN A 716 -35.57 -10.49 -15.24
CA ASN A 716 -34.30 -11.07 -15.67
C ASN A 716 -33.45 -10.11 -16.52
N VAL A 717 -34.07 -9.37 -17.44
CA VAL A 717 -33.40 -8.33 -18.23
C VAL A 717 -32.98 -7.14 -17.36
N VAL A 718 -33.83 -6.72 -16.42
CA VAL A 718 -33.52 -5.64 -15.47
C VAL A 718 -32.35 -6.01 -14.58
N ALA A 719 -32.29 -7.25 -14.11
CA ALA A 719 -31.18 -7.75 -13.31
C ALA A 719 -29.83 -7.70 -14.08
N LEU A 720 -29.83 -7.96 -15.40
CA LEU A 720 -28.64 -7.82 -16.25
C LEU A 720 -28.19 -6.37 -16.38
N ILE A 721 -29.13 -5.45 -16.55
CA ILE A 721 -28.85 -4.01 -16.70
C ILE A 721 -28.33 -3.42 -15.39
N ILE A 722 -28.93 -3.77 -14.26
CA ILE A 722 -28.43 -3.41 -12.93
C ILE A 722 -27.02 -3.98 -12.73
N GLY A 723 -26.81 -5.26 -13.08
CA GLY A 723 -25.51 -5.92 -13.03
C GLY A 723 -24.42 -5.20 -13.82
N MET A 724 -24.73 -4.84 -15.06
CA MET A 724 -23.84 -4.08 -15.94
C MET A 724 -23.43 -2.74 -15.34
N SER A 725 -24.34 -2.06 -14.66
CA SER A 725 -24.10 -0.75 -14.03
C SER A 725 -22.92 -0.78 -13.06
N PHE A 726 -22.72 -1.89 -12.36
CA PHE A 726 -21.64 -2.07 -11.39
C PHE A 726 -20.29 -2.47 -11.99
N THR A 727 -20.23 -2.81 -13.28
CA THR A 727 -18.99 -3.24 -13.95
C THR A 727 -18.15 -2.09 -14.50
N PHE A 728 -18.73 -0.89 -14.59
CA PHE A 728 -18.04 0.30 -15.02
C PHE A 728 -17.25 0.92 -13.87
N THR A 729 -15.93 0.97 -14.03
CA THR A 729 -15.01 1.59 -13.09
C THR A 729 -15.03 3.11 -13.18
N SER A 730 -14.71 3.77 -12.07
CA SER A 730 -14.44 5.21 -12.04
C SER A 730 -15.62 6.11 -12.47
N ILE A 731 -16.83 5.63 -12.24
CA ILE A 731 -18.08 6.41 -12.33
C ILE A 731 -18.52 6.77 -10.90
N PRO A 732 -18.98 8.01 -10.63
CA PRO A 732 -19.47 8.38 -9.31
C PRO A 732 -20.57 7.44 -8.82
N SER A 733 -20.48 6.96 -7.58
CA SER A 733 -21.46 6.03 -6.97
C SER A 733 -22.92 6.53 -7.09
N PHE A 734 -23.11 7.85 -7.10
CA PHE A 734 -24.40 8.50 -7.33
C PHE A 734 -24.97 8.20 -8.73
N SER A 735 -24.16 8.26 -9.79
CA SER A 735 -24.62 7.99 -11.16
C SER A 735 -24.94 6.50 -11.38
N ILE A 736 -24.37 5.61 -10.56
CA ILE A 736 -24.59 4.16 -10.62
C ILE A 736 -25.91 3.78 -9.93
N THR A 737 -26.25 4.42 -8.81
CA THR A 737 -27.49 4.15 -8.05
C THR A 737 -28.70 4.91 -8.60
N VAL A 738 -28.50 6.16 -9.00
CA VAL A 738 -29.59 7.05 -9.41
C VAL A 738 -29.94 6.88 -10.89
N GLY A 739 -28.99 6.51 -11.76
CA GLY A 739 -29.23 6.30 -13.19
C GLY A 739 -30.30 5.26 -13.51
N PRO A 740 -30.18 4.01 -12.99
CA PRO A 740 -31.19 2.96 -13.20
C PRO A 740 -32.54 3.32 -12.54
N LEU A 741 -32.52 3.90 -11.33
CA LEU A 741 -33.74 4.27 -10.61
C LEU A 741 -34.53 5.39 -11.31
N ILE A 742 -33.85 6.48 -11.74
CA ILE A 742 -34.50 7.62 -12.40
C ILE A 742 -35.01 7.25 -13.79
N LEU A 743 -34.34 6.35 -14.51
CA LEU A 743 -34.82 5.88 -15.82
C LEU A 743 -36.04 4.93 -15.68
N PHE A 744 -36.17 4.21 -14.56
CA PHE A 744 -37.32 3.35 -14.28
C PHE A 744 -38.57 4.09 -13.76
N LEU A 745 -38.38 5.17 -13.00
CA LEU A 745 -39.44 5.80 -12.19
C LEU A 745 -40.56 6.55 -12.97
N PRO A 746 -40.33 7.29 -14.07
CA PRO A 746 -41.34 8.22 -14.57
C PRO A 746 -42.40 7.65 -15.51
N GLN A 747 -42.23 6.45 -16.10
CA GLN A 747 -43.23 5.84 -17.01
C GLN A 747 -43.78 4.50 -16.54
N ASN A 748 -43.09 3.79 -15.63
CA ASN A 748 -43.42 2.41 -15.29
C ASN A 748 -43.82 2.21 -13.82
N MET A 749 -43.99 3.27 -13.00
CA MET A 749 -44.46 3.09 -11.60
C MET A 749 -45.82 2.41 -11.51
N HIS A 750 -46.74 2.65 -12.45
CA HIS A 750 -48.03 1.97 -12.49
C HIS A 750 -47.91 0.49 -12.88
N ILE A 751 -46.99 0.14 -13.78
CA ILE A 751 -46.79 -1.24 -14.24
C ILE A 751 -45.91 -2.03 -13.27
N VAL A 752 -44.93 -1.41 -12.61
CA VAL A 752 -44.16 -2.03 -11.53
C VAL A 752 -45.01 -2.18 -10.27
N CYS A 753 -45.87 -1.22 -9.92
CA CYS A 753 -46.90 -1.43 -8.90
C CYS A 753 -47.92 -2.48 -9.33
N SER A 754 -48.26 -2.60 -10.62
CA SER A 754 -49.17 -3.64 -11.14
C SER A 754 -48.51 -5.01 -11.17
N LEU A 755 -47.22 -5.13 -11.51
CA LEU A 755 -46.42 -6.35 -11.44
C LEU A 755 -46.14 -6.75 -9.99
N LEU A 756 -45.81 -5.82 -9.10
CA LEU A 756 -45.73 -6.11 -7.67
C LEU A 756 -47.10 -6.48 -7.14
N SER A 757 -48.18 -5.79 -7.54
CA SER A 757 -49.56 -6.14 -7.18
C SER A 757 -49.98 -7.50 -7.74
N HIS A 758 -49.54 -7.89 -8.94
CA HIS A 758 -49.84 -9.18 -9.56
C HIS A 758 -48.95 -10.31 -9.03
N LEU A 759 -47.68 -10.05 -8.69
CA LEU A 759 -46.85 -10.96 -7.89
C LEU A 759 -47.44 -11.12 -6.48
N LEU A 760 -47.99 -10.05 -5.89
CA LEU A 760 -48.75 -10.07 -4.63
C LEU A 760 -50.14 -10.71 -4.76
N LEU A 761 -50.65 -10.92 -5.98
CA LEU A 761 -51.91 -11.63 -6.24
C LEU A 761 -51.68 -13.08 -6.70
N CYS A 762 -50.48 -13.42 -7.19
CA CYS A 762 -50.05 -14.79 -7.50
C CYS A 762 -49.35 -15.50 -6.33
N ILE A 763 -48.93 -14.75 -5.30
CA ILE A 763 -48.56 -15.25 -3.96
C ILE A 763 -49.79 -15.17 -3.07
#